data_AF-A0A1B0BRD2-F1
#
_entry.id   AF-A0A1B0BRD2-F1
#
_cell.length_a   1.000
_cell.length_b   1.000
_cell.length_c   1.000
_cell.angle_alpha   90.00
_cell.angle_beta   90.00
_cell.angle_gamma   90.00
#
_symmetry.space_group_name_H-M   'P 1'
#
loop_
_entity.id
_entity.type
_entity.pdbx_description
1 polymer ?
#
loop_
_entity_poly.entity_id
_entity_poly.type
_entity_poly.pdbx_seq_one_letter_code
_entity_poly.pdbx_strand_id
1 'polypeptide(L)'
;MGGCASKDKKDKVVDGDAAANATENTADDTMVDAAVLTKLEEGFAKLAASDSKSLLKKYLTKEIFDNLKEKKTPTFGSSLLDCIQSGLENHDSGVGIYAPDAEAYTVFADLFDPIIEDYHGGFKKTDKHPPREFGDVNCFSNLDPNNEFIISTRVRCGRSLQGYPFNPCLTEAQYKEMEEKVSSTLSGLEGELKGKFYPLTGMEKAVQQQLIDDHFLFKEGDRFLQAANACRFWPTGRGIYHNDNKTFLVWCNEEDHLRIISMQMGGDLGEVYRRLVCAVNEIEKRLPFSHDDRLGFLTFCPTNLGTTIRASVHIKVPKLAANKAKLEEVAAKYNLQVRGTRGEHTEAEGGVYDISNKRRMGLTEFDAVKEMNDGIAELIKLEKAWFMDGETSDQRLQHHCNPPEYINMDELFKKTGVEYFQINADDYENDNVLQELRKKRNYSYEDEITCSEKCLPDYANKLISFFIEHLHTDEEIRLVLDGSGYFDVRDAQEKWIRVAVTKGDLIIIPAGIYHRFTLDVNKRTLIFRKFAIMTLIVETIPTTIFDDQKPGTSGLRKKVKVFTQVNYTENFIQCVLAANGSSLKGSTLIVGGDGRYYCKEAIAIIIRICAANGVCKLLVGQNGILSTPAVSGLIRHHKALGGIVLTASHNPGGPDNDFGIKFNCENGGPAPDTVTNHIYQLTNAIKDYKIVKDLQVDITKVGIHTYTIDNQQEFVVEIIDSVENYVKCMKEIFDFVKLRQFLSGETTGKPLRILIDSMNGVTGPYVREIFLNCLSALEDGVVHTRPLPDFGGLHPDPNLTYAKDLVQTVANGEYDIGAAFDGDGDRNMIVGYKAFFVTPSDSLAVIAHHLGCIPYFQKHGIQGFARSMPTAAAIDLVGQKLGREVFEVPTGWKYFGNLMDAGYLCLCGEESFGTGSNHIREKDGIWAVLAWLSIMQDTGLSVEDILKQHWSTYGRNYFTRYDYEECELQSCNDMMAYLEKTICDLSFVGREFTAEGKSYKVKMADNFSYTDPIDKSVAIKQGIRVLFEDGSRIIIRLSGTGSTGGTVRLYIDSYEKDNILGQASIMLKPLINVALEISRLPQFTGRSAPTVIT
;
A
#
# COMPACT_ATOMS: atom_id res chain seq x y z
N MET A 1 -18.54 -23.24 -42.84
CA MET A 1 -17.70 -23.47 -44.04
C MET A 1 -16.26 -23.58 -43.57
N GLY A 2 -15.52 -24.56 -44.13
CA GLY A 2 -14.33 -25.24 -43.55
C GLY A 2 -13.09 -24.38 -43.29
N GLY A 3 -12.00 -24.86 -42.68
CA GLY A 3 -11.55 -26.23 -42.41
C GLY A 3 -10.06 -26.38 -42.80
N CYS A 4 -9.30 -27.15 -42.00
CA CYS A 4 -7.92 -27.68 -42.20
C CYS A 4 -6.70 -26.75 -42.01
N ALA A 5 -5.49 -27.19 -41.66
CA ALA A 5 -4.91 -28.33 -40.90
C ALA A 5 -3.36 -28.20 -40.98
N SER A 6 -2.66 -28.59 -39.91
CA SER A 6 -1.24 -29.03 -39.73
C SER A 6 -0.25 -29.14 -40.92
N LYS A 7 1.05 -28.85 -40.69
CA LYS A 7 2.17 -29.84 -40.72
C LYS A 7 3.59 -29.27 -40.53
N ASP A 8 4.40 -30.05 -39.82
CA ASP A 8 5.87 -30.06 -39.70
C ASP A 8 6.64 -30.31 -41.02
N LYS A 9 7.90 -29.85 -41.11
CA LYS A 9 9.13 -30.70 -41.25
C LYS A 9 10.44 -29.92 -41.55
N LYS A 10 11.51 -30.34 -40.85
CA LYS A 10 12.90 -30.68 -41.25
C LYS A 10 13.76 -29.72 -42.09
N ASP A 11 15.02 -29.55 -41.66
CA ASP A 11 16.26 -29.68 -42.47
C ASP A 11 17.45 -29.95 -41.51
N LYS A 12 18.16 -31.10 -41.55
CA LYS A 12 19.19 -31.60 -42.48
C LYS A 12 20.62 -31.10 -42.17
N VAL A 13 21.39 -32.02 -41.57
CA VAL A 13 22.85 -32.02 -41.37
C VAL A 13 23.55 -32.31 -42.71
N VAL A 14 24.67 -31.62 -42.97
CA VAL A 14 25.66 -31.98 -43.99
C VAL A 14 27.04 -31.89 -43.37
N ASP A 15 27.72 -33.05 -43.32
CA ASP A 15 29.15 -33.20 -43.01
C ASP A 15 30.03 -32.67 -44.15
N GLY A 16 31.20 -32.15 -43.78
CA GLY A 16 32.31 -31.85 -44.68
C GLY A 16 33.65 -32.22 -44.03
N ASP A 17 34.22 -33.33 -44.48
CA ASP A 17 35.56 -33.83 -44.16
C ASP A 17 36.68 -32.91 -44.66
N ALA A 18 37.75 -32.76 -43.87
CA ALA A 18 39.12 -32.62 -44.37
C ALA A 18 40.12 -33.16 -43.35
N ALA A 19 40.75 -34.27 -43.72
CA ALA A 19 41.71 -35.02 -42.92
C ALA A 19 43.16 -34.52 -43.07
N ALA A 20 43.96 -34.95 -42.08
CA ALA A 20 45.40 -35.25 -42.11
C ALA A 20 46.41 -34.10 -41.94
N ASN A 21 47.07 -34.09 -40.77
CA ASN A 21 48.39 -34.72 -40.65
C ASN A 21 48.71 -35.03 -39.19
N ALA A 22 48.48 -36.28 -38.80
CA ALA A 22 49.06 -36.86 -37.60
C ALA A 22 50.52 -37.20 -37.91
N THR A 23 51.46 -36.51 -37.26
CA THR A 23 52.79 -37.04 -37.02
C THR A 23 52.71 -37.98 -35.83
N GLU A 24 53.26 -39.18 -36.00
CA GLU A 24 53.39 -40.24 -34.99
C GLU A 24 53.98 -39.67 -33.70
N ASN A 25 53.23 -39.74 -32.59
CA ASN A 25 53.80 -39.62 -31.25
C ASN A 25 53.92 -41.02 -30.66
N THR A 26 55.15 -41.54 -30.69
CA THR A 26 55.58 -42.75 -30.01
C THR A 26 55.35 -42.61 -28.50
N ALA A 27 55.19 -43.73 -27.80
CA ALA A 27 54.88 -43.85 -26.37
C ALA A 27 55.98 -43.32 -25.38
N ASP A 28 56.81 -42.37 -25.81
CA ASP A 28 57.94 -41.79 -25.07
C ASP A 28 57.70 -40.32 -24.64
N ASP A 29 56.63 -39.68 -25.12
CA ASP A 29 56.39 -38.22 -24.91
C ASP A 29 55.69 -37.86 -23.58
N THR A 30 55.49 -38.84 -22.69
CA THR A 30 54.77 -38.64 -21.41
C THR A 30 55.67 -38.38 -20.20
N MET A 31 56.98 -38.62 -20.30
CA MET A 31 57.91 -38.46 -19.18
C MET A 31 58.45 -37.02 -19.12
N VAL A 32 58.55 -36.46 -17.90
CA VAL A 32 59.22 -35.17 -17.67
C VAL A 32 60.73 -35.34 -17.85
N ASP A 33 61.36 -34.39 -18.56
CA ASP A 33 62.79 -34.41 -18.84
C ASP A 33 63.61 -34.49 -17.55
N ALA A 34 64.68 -35.30 -17.54
CA ALA A 34 65.50 -35.53 -16.35
C ALA A 34 66.13 -34.23 -15.79
N ALA A 35 66.43 -33.23 -16.64
CA ALA A 35 66.92 -31.93 -16.22
C ALA A 35 65.82 -31.09 -15.54
N VAL A 36 64.57 -31.22 -15.95
CA VAL A 36 63.42 -30.56 -15.31
C VAL A 36 63.18 -31.18 -13.92
N LEU A 37 63.23 -32.51 -13.80
CA LEU A 37 63.12 -33.21 -12.51
C LEU A 37 64.24 -32.81 -11.54
N THR A 38 65.48 -32.67 -12.03
CA THR A 38 66.61 -32.21 -11.21
C THR A 38 66.37 -30.80 -10.67
N LYS A 39 65.94 -29.87 -11.53
CA LYS A 39 65.60 -28.49 -11.12
C LYS A 39 64.45 -28.44 -10.11
N LEU A 40 63.44 -29.28 -10.29
CA LEU A 40 62.31 -29.40 -9.37
C LEU A 40 62.76 -29.87 -7.99
N GLU A 41 63.57 -30.93 -7.89
CA GLU A 41 64.05 -31.46 -6.61
C GLU A 41 64.98 -30.44 -5.89
N GLU A 42 65.90 -29.81 -6.62
CA GLU A 42 66.78 -28.78 -6.06
C GLU A 42 66.01 -27.55 -5.59
N GLY A 43 65.07 -27.07 -6.40
CA GLY A 43 64.24 -25.92 -6.08
C GLY A 43 63.31 -26.21 -4.90
N PHE A 44 62.67 -27.38 -4.89
CA PHE A 44 61.84 -27.82 -3.77
C PHE A 44 62.65 -27.91 -2.48
N ALA A 45 63.86 -28.47 -2.50
CA ALA A 45 64.72 -28.52 -1.32
C ALA A 45 65.09 -27.12 -0.79
N LYS A 46 65.37 -26.17 -1.68
CA LYS A 46 65.66 -24.77 -1.32
C LYS A 46 64.43 -24.07 -0.73
N LEU A 47 63.27 -24.21 -1.36
CA LEU A 47 62.01 -23.67 -0.85
C LEU A 47 61.65 -24.33 0.49
N ALA A 48 61.86 -25.65 0.63
CA ALA A 48 61.64 -26.42 1.86
C ALA A 48 62.50 -25.90 3.04
N ALA A 49 63.73 -25.47 2.77
CA ALA A 49 64.65 -24.93 3.76
C ALA A 49 64.48 -23.42 4.04
N SER A 50 63.72 -22.68 3.23
CA SER A 50 63.56 -21.23 3.38
C SER A 50 62.47 -20.84 4.39
N ASP A 51 62.50 -19.57 4.81
CA ASP A 51 61.52 -18.92 5.70
C ASP A 51 60.33 -18.30 4.95
N SER A 52 60.18 -18.61 3.65
CA SER A 52 59.12 -18.13 2.77
C SER A 52 57.74 -18.23 3.41
N LYS A 53 56.92 -17.20 3.21
CA LYS A 53 55.51 -17.15 3.63
C LYS A 53 54.54 -17.32 2.46
N SER A 54 55.04 -17.71 1.29
CA SER A 54 54.23 -17.89 0.08
C SER A 54 53.17 -18.98 0.25
N LEU A 55 52.04 -18.84 -0.44
CA LEU A 55 51.06 -19.91 -0.53
C LEU A 55 51.63 -21.17 -1.20
N LEU A 56 52.54 -21.02 -2.17
CA LEU A 56 53.30 -22.14 -2.73
C LEU A 56 54.01 -22.94 -1.64
N LYS A 57 54.79 -22.27 -0.78
CA LYS A 57 55.49 -22.92 0.35
C LYS A 57 54.53 -23.61 1.31
N LYS A 58 53.37 -22.99 1.56
CA LYS A 58 52.35 -23.52 2.48
C LYS A 58 51.74 -24.81 1.96
N TYR A 59 51.47 -24.92 0.65
CA TYR A 59 50.69 -26.01 0.07
C TYR A 59 51.48 -27.03 -0.76
N LEU A 60 52.68 -26.69 -1.24
CA LEU A 60 53.57 -27.67 -1.88
C LEU A 60 54.27 -28.52 -0.82
N THR A 61 53.57 -29.52 -0.28
CA THR A 61 54.16 -30.51 0.62
C THR A 61 55.04 -31.49 -0.16
N LYS A 62 55.90 -32.26 0.53
CA LYS A 62 56.70 -33.31 -0.14
C LYS A 62 55.81 -34.34 -0.86
N GLU A 63 54.69 -34.71 -0.25
CA GLU A 63 53.70 -35.61 -0.84
C GLU A 63 53.10 -35.04 -2.13
N ILE A 64 52.61 -33.78 -2.09
CA ILE A 64 52.04 -33.12 -3.27
C ILE A 64 53.11 -32.95 -4.35
N PHE A 65 54.32 -32.55 -3.97
CA PHE A 65 55.44 -32.42 -4.90
C PHE A 65 55.77 -33.74 -5.60
N ASP A 66 55.93 -34.84 -4.85
CA ASP A 66 56.24 -36.15 -5.42
C ASP A 66 55.11 -36.68 -6.33
N ASN A 67 53.85 -36.38 -6.00
CA ASN A 67 52.69 -36.74 -6.82
C ASN A 67 52.57 -35.93 -8.12
N LEU A 68 53.12 -34.72 -8.18
CA LEU A 68 52.94 -33.79 -9.29
C LEU A 68 54.18 -33.61 -10.19
N LYS A 69 55.40 -33.87 -9.69
CA LYS A 69 56.66 -33.53 -10.38
C LYS A 69 56.88 -34.22 -11.72
N GLU A 70 56.24 -35.37 -11.95
CA GLU A 70 56.32 -36.14 -13.21
C GLU A 70 55.13 -35.90 -14.15
N LYS A 71 54.16 -35.04 -13.78
CA LYS A 71 52.99 -34.76 -14.63
C LYS A 71 53.28 -33.67 -15.66
N LYS A 72 52.60 -33.78 -16.81
CA LYS A 72 52.56 -32.77 -17.88
C LYS A 72 51.11 -32.49 -18.31
N THR A 73 50.86 -31.29 -18.83
CA THR A 73 49.57 -30.98 -19.47
C THR A 73 49.43 -31.70 -20.82
N PRO A 74 48.30 -32.37 -21.10
CA PRO A 74 48.16 -33.20 -22.30
C PRO A 74 48.38 -32.48 -23.63
N THR A 75 47.94 -31.22 -23.74
CA THR A 75 47.96 -30.49 -25.02
C THR A 75 49.26 -29.70 -25.20
N PHE A 76 49.76 -29.07 -24.13
CA PHE A 76 50.88 -28.13 -24.21
C PHE A 76 52.19 -28.66 -23.61
N GLY A 77 52.14 -29.80 -22.92
CA GLY A 77 53.33 -30.43 -22.33
C GLY A 77 53.94 -29.68 -21.15
N SER A 78 53.21 -28.72 -20.57
CA SER A 78 53.70 -27.89 -19.46
C SER A 78 53.88 -28.72 -18.19
N SER A 79 54.98 -28.50 -17.48
CA SER A 79 55.37 -29.25 -16.30
C SER A 79 55.04 -28.52 -15.00
N LEU A 80 55.21 -29.20 -13.86
CA LEU A 80 55.12 -28.56 -12.54
C LEU A 80 56.13 -27.39 -12.42
N LEU A 81 57.31 -27.50 -13.05
CA LEU A 81 58.35 -26.47 -12.96
C LEU A 81 57.84 -25.16 -13.54
N ASP A 82 57.15 -25.21 -14.68
CA ASP A 82 56.56 -24.04 -15.33
C ASP A 82 55.52 -23.35 -14.43
N CYS A 83 54.88 -24.11 -13.54
CA CYS A 83 53.93 -23.55 -12.58
C CYS A 83 54.61 -22.83 -11.41
N ILE A 84 55.66 -23.42 -10.85
CA ILE A 84 56.19 -23.02 -9.53
C ILE A 84 57.54 -22.30 -9.56
N GLN A 85 58.22 -22.25 -10.72
CA GLN A 85 59.59 -21.72 -10.84
C GLN A 85 59.76 -20.31 -10.26
N SER A 86 58.76 -19.43 -10.43
CA SER A 86 58.81 -18.07 -9.89
C SER A 86 58.89 -18.06 -8.37
N GLY A 87 58.11 -18.90 -7.68
CA GLY A 87 58.15 -19.04 -6.22
C GLY A 87 59.34 -19.86 -5.70
N LEU A 88 59.93 -20.71 -6.53
CA LEU A 88 61.21 -21.38 -6.23
C LEU A 88 62.40 -20.41 -6.26
N GLU A 89 62.36 -19.40 -7.13
CA GLU A 89 63.40 -18.37 -7.24
C GLU A 89 63.16 -17.18 -6.28
N ASN A 90 61.91 -16.75 -6.14
CA ASN A 90 61.52 -15.57 -5.37
C ASN A 90 60.74 -15.95 -4.11
N HIS A 91 61.46 -16.33 -3.06
CA HIS A 91 60.88 -16.80 -1.78
C HIS A 91 60.02 -15.77 -1.04
N ASP A 92 60.12 -14.49 -1.38
CA ASP A 92 59.33 -13.40 -0.80
C ASP A 92 58.02 -13.12 -1.57
N SER A 93 57.69 -13.92 -2.58
CA SER A 93 56.38 -13.88 -3.23
C SER A 93 55.24 -14.21 -2.26
N GLY A 94 54.11 -13.52 -2.36
CA GLY A 94 52.92 -13.82 -1.55
C GLY A 94 52.23 -15.13 -1.96
N VAL A 95 52.19 -15.44 -3.26
CA VAL A 95 51.49 -16.62 -3.80
C VAL A 95 52.48 -17.63 -4.38
N GLY A 96 53.35 -17.21 -5.30
CA GLY A 96 54.48 -17.99 -5.80
C GLY A 96 54.20 -19.00 -6.91
N ILE A 97 52.96 -19.08 -7.42
CA ILE A 97 52.59 -20.00 -8.51
C ILE A 97 51.88 -19.24 -9.64
N TYR A 98 52.10 -19.71 -10.87
CA TYR A 98 51.41 -19.26 -12.07
C TYR A 98 50.94 -20.47 -12.89
N ALA A 99 49.86 -20.34 -13.65
CA ALA A 99 49.44 -21.38 -14.58
C ALA A 99 50.19 -21.20 -15.91
N PRO A 100 50.87 -22.21 -16.47
CA PRO A 100 51.49 -22.10 -17.79
C PRO A 100 50.50 -22.25 -18.94
N ASP A 101 49.33 -22.85 -18.68
CA ASP A 101 48.22 -23.03 -19.62
C ASP A 101 46.91 -23.32 -18.84
N ALA A 102 45.79 -23.42 -19.56
CA ALA A 102 44.48 -23.67 -18.98
C ALA A 102 44.35 -25.06 -18.31
N GLU A 103 45.00 -26.08 -18.85
CA GLU A 103 44.92 -27.47 -18.35
C GLU A 103 45.68 -27.62 -17.02
N ALA A 104 46.64 -26.73 -16.73
CA ALA A 104 47.39 -26.72 -15.48
C ALA A 104 46.49 -26.63 -14.23
N TYR A 105 45.36 -25.91 -14.33
CA TYR A 105 44.37 -25.82 -13.25
C TYR A 105 43.70 -27.16 -12.92
N THR A 106 43.71 -28.10 -13.86
CA THR A 106 43.16 -29.45 -13.69
C THR A 106 44.26 -30.46 -13.35
N VAL A 107 45.38 -30.44 -14.09
CA VAL A 107 46.48 -31.41 -13.93
C VAL A 107 47.21 -31.25 -12.59
N PHE A 108 47.38 -30.00 -12.16
CA PHE A 108 48.03 -29.64 -10.90
C PHE A 108 47.03 -29.13 -9.85
N ALA A 109 45.75 -29.56 -9.94
CA ALA A 109 44.67 -29.13 -9.06
C ALA A 109 44.98 -29.34 -7.57
N ASP A 110 45.69 -30.42 -7.20
CA ASP A 110 46.08 -30.70 -5.82
C ASP A 110 46.94 -29.59 -5.19
N LEU A 111 47.59 -28.77 -6.02
CA LEU A 111 48.33 -27.58 -5.61
C LEU A 111 47.54 -26.28 -5.84
N PHE A 112 46.88 -26.12 -6.99
CA PHE A 112 46.14 -24.90 -7.32
C PHE A 112 44.89 -24.71 -6.46
N ASP A 113 44.08 -25.74 -6.23
CA ASP A 113 42.83 -25.64 -5.49
C ASP A 113 42.99 -25.10 -4.06
N PRO A 114 43.89 -25.63 -3.21
CA PRO A 114 44.05 -25.10 -1.87
C PRO A 114 44.61 -23.66 -1.85
N ILE A 115 45.40 -23.27 -2.86
CA ILE A 115 45.89 -21.89 -3.02
C ILE A 115 44.74 -20.96 -3.43
N ILE A 116 43.89 -21.40 -4.36
CA ILE A 116 42.70 -20.65 -4.81
C ILE A 116 41.74 -20.48 -3.63
N GLU A 117 41.48 -21.53 -2.85
CA GLU A 117 40.61 -21.49 -1.68
C GLU A 117 41.13 -20.50 -0.63
N ASP A 118 42.43 -20.53 -0.31
CA ASP A 118 43.03 -19.63 0.69
C ASP A 118 43.04 -18.16 0.22
N TYR A 119 43.43 -17.91 -1.02
CA TYR A 119 43.53 -16.54 -1.55
C TYR A 119 42.16 -15.90 -1.81
N HIS A 120 41.21 -16.64 -2.39
CA HIS A 120 39.89 -16.12 -2.77
C HIS A 120 38.83 -16.26 -1.66
N GLY A 121 39.28 -16.32 -0.40
CA GLY A 121 38.39 -16.22 0.76
C GLY A 121 37.45 -17.42 0.95
N GLY A 122 37.93 -18.62 0.62
CA GLY A 122 37.23 -19.88 0.84
C GLY A 122 36.50 -20.44 -0.38
N PHE A 123 36.86 -20.04 -1.62
CA PHE A 123 36.29 -20.60 -2.84
C PHE A 123 36.78 -22.03 -3.08
N LYS A 124 35.93 -23.00 -2.75
CA LYS A 124 36.28 -24.42 -2.66
C LYS A 124 36.32 -25.09 -4.02
N LYS A 125 36.99 -26.24 -4.10
CA LYS A 125 36.97 -27.12 -5.28
C LYS A 125 35.56 -27.56 -5.73
N THR A 126 34.59 -27.54 -4.81
CA THR A 126 33.19 -27.91 -5.08
C THR A 126 32.32 -26.74 -5.52
N ASP A 127 32.82 -25.51 -5.40
CA ASP A 127 32.07 -24.32 -5.75
C ASP A 127 32.04 -24.16 -7.28
N LYS A 128 31.18 -23.27 -7.77
CA LYS A 128 31.10 -22.92 -9.20
C LYS A 128 31.08 -21.42 -9.36
N HIS A 129 31.76 -20.94 -10.40
CA HIS A 129 31.67 -19.53 -10.76
C HIS A 129 30.28 -19.25 -11.32
N PRO A 130 29.64 -18.11 -10.97
CA PRO A 130 28.43 -17.68 -11.64
C PRO A 130 28.64 -17.61 -13.17
N PRO A 131 27.62 -17.93 -13.98
CA PRO A 131 27.68 -17.70 -15.41
C PRO A 131 27.96 -16.22 -15.72
N ARG A 132 28.61 -15.96 -16.86
CA ARG A 132 28.87 -14.60 -17.34
C ARG A 132 27.57 -13.80 -17.43
N GLU A 133 27.51 -12.66 -16.76
CA GLU A 133 26.35 -11.77 -16.76
C GLU A 133 26.80 -10.31 -16.56
N PHE A 134 26.45 -9.45 -17.51
CA PHE A 134 26.81 -8.03 -17.49
C PHE A 134 25.72 -7.15 -16.88
N GLY A 135 24.54 -7.68 -16.62
CA GLY A 135 23.40 -7.00 -15.98
C GLY A 135 22.82 -5.87 -16.82
N ASP A 136 22.02 -5.02 -16.18
CA ASP A 136 21.58 -3.77 -16.79
C ASP A 136 22.69 -2.73 -16.74
N VAL A 137 23.43 -2.60 -17.83
CA VAL A 137 24.54 -1.65 -17.99
C VAL A 137 24.11 -0.17 -17.91
N ASN A 138 22.81 0.12 -17.89
CA ASN A 138 22.29 1.48 -17.75
C ASN A 138 21.95 1.87 -16.31
N CYS A 139 21.99 0.93 -15.36
CA CYS A 139 21.63 1.22 -13.97
C CYS A 139 22.70 2.02 -13.21
N PHE A 140 23.93 2.05 -13.69
CA PHE A 140 25.00 2.85 -13.10
C PHE A 140 24.93 4.30 -13.59
N SER A 141 24.70 5.22 -12.66
CA SER A 141 24.73 6.66 -12.89
C SER A 141 26.14 7.22 -12.68
N ASN A 142 26.33 8.51 -13.01
CA ASN A 142 27.54 9.22 -12.63
C ASN A 142 27.57 9.39 -11.10
N LEU A 143 28.58 8.80 -10.46
CA LEU A 143 28.75 8.79 -9.00
C LEU A 143 29.17 10.15 -8.44
N ASP A 144 29.68 11.05 -9.29
CA ASP A 144 30.10 12.39 -8.93
C ASP A 144 29.85 13.37 -10.10
N PRO A 145 28.59 13.74 -10.37
CA PRO A 145 28.23 14.61 -11.49
C PRO A 145 28.91 15.98 -11.46
N ASN A 146 29.24 16.46 -10.26
CA ASN A 146 29.86 17.76 -10.02
C ASN A 146 31.40 17.71 -10.03
N ASN A 147 32.00 16.53 -10.16
CA ASN A 147 33.46 16.30 -10.09
C ASN A 147 34.11 16.83 -8.80
N GLU A 148 33.43 16.71 -7.67
CA GLU A 148 33.92 17.16 -6.36
C GLU A 148 34.94 16.20 -5.74
N PHE A 149 34.76 14.90 -5.95
CA PHE A 149 35.47 13.81 -5.27
C PHE A 149 36.25 12.92 -6.25
N ILE A 150 35.62 12.45 -7.33
CA ILE A 150 36.19 11.49 -8.28
C ILE A 150 36.95 12.21 -9.39
N ILE A 151 38.23 11.88 -9.51
CA ILE A 151 39.12 12.43 -10.55
C ILE A 151 39.01 11.63 -11.83
N SER A 152 39.02 10.29 -11.73
CA SER A 152 38.95 9.41 -12.90
C SER A 152 38.39 8.05 -12.54
N THR A 153 37.67 7.45 -13.49
CA THR A 153 37.07 6.12 -13.36
C THR A 153 37.67 5.17 -14.39
N ARG A 154 37.92 3.92 -13.98
CA ARG A 154 38.49 2.87 -14.85
C ARG A 154 37.88 1.51 -14.54
N VAL A 155 37.48 0.77 -15.57
CA VAL A 155 37.10 -0.63 -15.48
C VAL A 155 37.96 -1.44 -16.45
N ARG A 156 38.53 -2.55 -15.99
CA ARG A 156 39.40 -3.42 -16.80
C ARG A 156 39.17 -4.89 -16.52
N CYS A 157 39.49 -5.75 -17.49
CA CYS A 157 39.49 -7.20 -17.33
C CYS A 157 40.68 -7.85 -18.05
N GLY A 158 41.07 -9.04 -17.59
CA GLY A 158 42.05 -9.90 -18.26
C GLY A 158 41.34 -10.98 -19.08
N ARG A 159 41.86 -11.30 -20.27
CA ARG A 159 41.34 -12.37 -21.11
C ARG A 159 42.49 -13.13 -21.76
N SER A 160 42.51 -14.45 -21.54
CA SER A 160 43.42 -15.36 -22.23
C SER A 160 42.70 -16.00 -23.40
N LEU A 161 43.33 -16.07 -24.57
CA LEU A 161 42.76 -16.73 -25.75
C LEU A 161 42.67 -18.25 -25.60
N GLN A 162 41.56 -18.83 -26.02
CA GLN A 162 41.37 -20.29 -26.07
C GLN A 162 42.28 -20.93 -27.13
N GLY A 163 42.83 -22.10 -26.82
CA GLY A 163 43.68 -22.87 -27.75
C GLY A 163 45.16 -22.49 -27.73
N TYR A 164 45.57 -21.58 -26.85
CA TYR A 164 46.97 -21.20 -26.65
C TYR A 164 47.42 -21.52 -25.22
N PRO A 165 48.69 -21.89 -25.00
CA PRO A 165 49.26 -21.82 -23.66
C PRO A 165 49.35 -20.36 -23.22
N PHE A 166 49.52 -20.11 -21.93
CA PHE A 166 49.77 -18.77 -21.42
C PHE A 166 51.24 -18.35 -21.65
N ASN A 167 51.57 -17.11 -21.32
CA ASN A 167 52.86 -16.48 -21.61
C ASN A 167 54.14 -17.30 -21.34
N PRO A 168 54.26 -18.13 -20.27
CA PRO A 168 55.47 -18.92 -20.00
C PRO A 168 55.82 -19.94 -21.08
N CYS A 169 54.77 -20.51 -21.70
CA CYS A 169 54.86 -21.61 -22.65
C CYS A 169 54.50 -21.20 -24.08
N LEU A 170 54.10 -19.95 -24.29
CA LEU A 170 53.99 -19.37 -25.63
C LEU A 170 55.36 -19.38 -26.33
N THR A 171 55.39 -19.92 -27.53
CA THR A 171 56.56 -19.84 -28.41
C THR A 171 56.65 -18.47 -29.07
N GLU A 172 57.85 -18.06 -29.52
CA GLU A 172 58.04 -16.78 -30.23
C GLU A 172 57.14 -16.64 -31.47
N ALA A 173 56.89 -17.76 -32.17
CA ALA A 173 55.99 -17.80 -33.32
C ALA A 173 54.53 -17.53 -32.91
N GLN A 174 54.07 -18.15 -31.82
CA GLN A 174 52.72 -17.91 -31.29
C GLN A 174 52.55 -16.49 -30.76
N TYR A 175 53.60 -15.88 -30.19
CA TYR A 175 53.59 -14.47 -29.81
C TYR A 175 53.31 -13.54 -31.01
N LYS A 176 53.99 -13.78 -32.15
CA LYS A 176 53.76 -13.02 -33.38
C LYS A 176 52.36 -13.29 -33.97
N GLU A 177 51.96 -14.55 -34.04
CA GLU A 177 50.64 -14.95 -34.52
C GLU A 177 49.52 -14.30 -33.69
N MET A 178 49.67 -14.28 -32.37
CA MET A 178 48.71 -13.66 -31.48
C MET A 178 48.64 -12.15 -31.65
N GLU A 179 49.78 -11.47 -31.79
CA GLU A 179 49.83 -10.05 -32.10
C GLU A 179 49.09 -9.73 -33.42
N GLU A 180 49.30 -10.53 -34.47
CA GLU A 180 48.59 -10.38 -35.75
C GLU A 180 47.07 -10.57 -35.61
N LYS A 181 46.63 -11.63 -34.90
CA LYS A 181 45.21 -11.90 -34.66
C LYS A 181 44.53 -10.80 -33.85
N VAL A 182 45.21 -10.34 -32.80
CA VAL A 182 44.71 -9.27 -31.92
C VAL A 182 44.69 -7.95 -32.68
N SER A 183 45.78 -7.56 -33.33
CA SER A 183 45.84 -6.31 -34.09
C SER A 183 44.80 -6.27 -35.22
N SER A 184 44.60 -7.37 -35.95
CA SER A 184 43.57 -7.47 -36.99
C SER A 184 42.15 -7.39 -36.43
N THR A 185 41.89 -8.00 -35.26
CA THR A 185 40.57 -7.95 -34.61
C THR A 185 40.26 -6.54 -34.14
N LEU A 186 41.20 -5.90 -33.43
CA LEU A 186 41.02 -4.58 -32.84
C LEU A 186 40.97 -3.47 -33.91
N SER A 187 41.70 -3.62 -35.01
CA SER A 187 41.63 -2.66 -36.13
C SER A 187 40.27 -2.69 -36.85
N GLY A 188 39.47 -3.75 -36.65
CA GLY A 188 38.12 -3.86 -37.19
C GLY A 188 37.03 -3.29 -36.28
N LEU A 189 37.37 -2.72 -35.12
CA LEU A 189 36.39 -2.09 -34.23
C LEU A 189 35.90 -0.75 -34.81
N GLU A 190 34.61 -0.49 -34.64
CA GLU A 190 33.92 0.69 -35.17
C GLU A 190 33.32 1.55 -34.06
N GLY A 191 32.72 2.69 -34.43
CA GLY A 191 32.07 3.61 -33.49
C GLY A 191 33.05 4.16 -32.45
N GLU A 192 32.63 4.19 -31.19
CA GLU A 192 33.43 4.69 -30.06
C GLU A 192 34.71 3.87 -29.79
N LEU A 193 34.73 2.60 -30.22
CA LEU A 193 35.86 1.70 -30.00
C LEU A 193 36.95 1.83 -31.08
N LYS A 194 36.67 2.55 -32.17
CA LYS A 194 37.58 2.72 -33.30
C LYS A 194 38.92 3.34 -32.86
N GLY A 195 40.02 2.78 -33.34
CA GLY A 195 41.36 3.11 -32.88
C GLY A 195 42.47 2.48 -33.68
N LYS A 196 43.67 2.49 -33.10
CA LYS A 196 44.90 2.01 -33.73
C LYS A 196 45.71 1.12 -32.79
N PHE A 197 46.25 0.04 -33.36
CA PHE A 197 47.22 -0.84 -32.69
C PHE A 197 48.66 -0.36 -32.94
N TYR A 198 49.48 -0.41 -31.90
CA TYR A 198 50.88 -0.03 -31.91
C TYR A 198 51.73 -1.19 -31.37
N PRO A 199 52.50 -1.88 -32.23
CA PRO A 199 53.42 -2.92 -31.79
C PRO A 199 54.56 -2.31 -30.97
N LEU A 200 55.02 -2.99 -29.93
CA LEU A 200 56.22 -2.57 -29.19
C LEU A 200 57.48 -2.81 -30.04
N THR A 201 57.46 -3.84 -30.90
CA THR A 201 58.55 -4.12 -31.83
C THR A 201 58.71 -2.93 -32.80
N GLY A 202 59.85 -2.25 -32.72
CA GLY A 202 60.14 -1.08 -33.55
C GLY A 202 59.59 0.26 -33.04
N MET A 203 58.96 0.29 -31.85
CA MET A 203 58.53 1.54 -31.21
C MET A 203 59.75 2.32 -30.68
N GLU A 204 59.82 3.62 -30.95
CA GLU A 204 60.89 4.47 -30.40
C GLU A 204 60.78 4.59 -28.87
N LYS A 205 61.91 4.54 -28.16
CA LYS A 205 61.94 4.61 -26.68
C LYS A 205 61.29 5.87 -26.11
N ALA A 206 61.35 7.00 -26.81
CA ALA A 206 60.70 8.23 -26.37
C ALA A 206 59.16 8.12 -26.43
N VAL A 207 58.62 7.48 -27.47
CA VAL A 207 57.19 7.19 -27.59
C VAL A 207 56.76 6.18 -26.54
N GLN A 208 57.57 5.15 -26.31
CA GLN A 208 57.34 4.16 -25.27
C GLN A 208 57.27 4.81 -23.87
N GLN A 209 58.21 5.70 -23.56
CA GLN A 209 58.24 6.42 -22.28
C GLN A 209 57.05 7.36 -22.14
N GLN A 210 56.67 8.10 -23.19
CA GLN A 210 55.49 8.97 -23.15
C GLN A 210 54.20 8.16 -22.90
N LEU A 211 54.03 7.02 -23.56
CA LEU A 211 52.86 6.17 -23.32
C LEU A 211 52.86 5.57 -21.91
N ILE A 212 54.02 5.30 -21.32
CA ILE A 212 54.14 4.87 -19.92
C ILE A 212 53.75 6.03 -18.98
N ASP A 213 54.22 7.24 -19.25
CA ASP A 213 53.96 8.44 -18.45
C ASP A 213 52.48 8.85 -18.53
N ASP A 214 51.83 8.62 -19.68
CA ASP A 214 50.39 8.78 -19.90
C ASP A 214 49.56 7.64 -19.26
N HIS A 215 50.21 6.66 -18.61
CA HIS A 215 49.60 5.44 -18.07
C HIS A 215 48.92 4.53 -19.10
N PHE A 216 49.28 4.66 -20.37
CA PHE A 216 48.72 3.85 -21.45
C PHE A 216 49.52 2.59 -21.72
N LEU A 217 50.84 2.61 -21.54
CA LEU A 217 51.69 1.45 -21.84
C LEU A 217 52.25 0.80 -20.57
N PHE A 218 52.26 -0.53 -20.58
CA PHE A 218 52.86 -1.35 -19.53
C PHE A 218 54.38 -1.40 -19.62
N LYS A 219 55.03 -1.69 -18.49
CA LYS A 219 56.50 -1.81 -18.40
C LYS A 219 56.93 -3.26 -18.63
N GLU A 220 58.21 -3.46 -18.93
CA GLU A 220 58.81 -4.80 -18.95
C GLU A 220 58.59 -5.47 -17.58
N GLY A 221 58.14 -6.73 -17.61
CA GLY A 221 57.63 -7.43 -16.45
C GLY A 221 58.61 -7.46 -15.27
N ASP A 222 58.07 -7.58 -14.07
CA ASP A 222 58.87 -7.63 -12.85
C ASP A 222 59.67 -8.95 -12.73
N ARG A 223 60.52 -9.05 -11.70
CA ARG A 223 61.33 -10.25 -11.46
C ARG A 223 60.50 -11.53 -11.27
N PHE A 224 59.24 -11.43 -10.83
CA PHE A 224 58.37 -12.59 -10.66
C PHE A 224 57.90 -13.10 -12.02
N LEU A 225 57.49 -12.19 -12.92
CA LEU A 225 57.10 -12.50 -14.30
C LEU A 225 58.29 -13.01 -15.13
N GLN A 226 59.47 -12.43 -14.92
CA GLN A 226 60.73 -12.88 -15.55
C GLN A 226 61.06 -14.32 -15.12
N ALA A 227 61.07 -14.60 -13.82
CA ALA A 227 61.30 -15.94 -13.27
C ALA A 227 60.20 -16.94 -13.69
N ALA A 228 58.98 -16.47 -13.96
CA ALA A 228 57.89 -17.28 -14.48
C ALA A 228 57.96 -17.48 -16.01
N ASN A 229 59.04 -17.08 -16.68
CA ASN A 229 59.23 -17.17 -18.14
C ASN A 229 58.27 -16.34 -19.00
N ALA A 230 57.49 -15.42 -18.42
CA ALA A 230 56.52 -14.61 -19.18
C ALA A 230 57.18 -13.54 -20.07
N CYS A 231 58.47 -13.23 -19.85
CA CYS A 231 59.20 -12.16 -20.56
C CYS A 231 60.24 -12.66 -21.58
N ARG A 232 60.32 -13.97 -21.86
CA ARG A 232 61.41 -14.61 -22.63
C ARG A 232 61.67 -14.02 -24.02
N PHE A 233 60.65 -13.49 -24.69
CA PHE A 233 60.72 -12.97 -26.05
C PHE A 233 60.46 -11.46 -26.11
N TRP A 234 60.66 -10.72 -25.02
CA TRP A 234 60.39 -9.28 -25.00
C TRP A 234 61.24 -8.51 -26.03
N PRO A 235 60.67 -7.56 -26.81
CA PRO A 235 59.29 -7.06 -26.85
C PRO A 235 58.40 -7.73 -27.93
N THR A 236 58.80 -8.87 -28.49
CA THR A 236 58.09 -9.56 -29.59
C THR A 236 56.67 -9.98 -29.19
N GLY A 237 55.72 -9.82 -30.11
CA GLY A 237 54.33 -10.25 -29.93
C GLY A 237 53.49 -9.33 -29.05
N ARG A 238 54.01 -8.16 -28.67
CA ARG A 238 53.42 -7.26 -27.67
C ARG A 238 53.04 -5.94 -28.30
N GLY A 239 51.93 -5.38 -27.84
CA GLY A 239 51.42 -4.13 -28.38
C GLY A 239 50.38 -3.48 -27.50
N ILE A 240 50.03 -2.25 -27.85
CA ILE A 240 48.92 -1.51 -27.27
C ILE A 240 47.96 -1.07 -28.37
N TYR A 241 46.67 -1.24 -28.12
CA TYR A 241 45.60 -0.57 -28.85
C TYR A 241 45.05 0.57 -28.02
N HIS A 242 44.70 1.68 -28.67
CA HIS A 242 43.82 2.67 -28.07
C HIS A 242 42.85 3.25 -29.09
N ASN A 243 41.63 3.58 -28.65
CA ASN A 243 40.67 4.31 -29.46
C ASN A 243 41.10 5.76 -29.72
N ASP A 244 40.41 6.43 -30.65
CA ASP A 244 40.73 7.81 -31.04
C ASP A 244 40.65 8.80 -29.86
N ASN A 245 39.71 8.56 -28.93
CA ASN A 245 39.51 9.40 -27.73
C ASN A 245 40.41 9.03 -26.55
N LYS A 246 41.23 7.97 -26.67
CA LYS A 246 42.09 7.45 -25.58
C LYS A 246 41.32 7.07 -24.30
N THR A 247 40.07 6.66 -24.46
CA THR A 247 39.18 6.20 -23.38
C THR A 247 38.99 4.69 -23.34
N PHE A 248 39.49 3.98 -24.36
CA PHE A 248 39.50 2.52 -24.46
C PHE A 248 40.88 2.04 -24.90
N LEU A 249 41.46 1.09 -24.17
CA LEU A 249 42.80 0.54 -24.38
C LEU A 249 42.76 -0.99 -24.37
N VAL A 250 43.63 -1.64 -25.14
CA VAL A 250 43.90 -3.08 -25.01
C VAL A 250 45.40 -3.32 -24.99
N TRP A 251 45.90 -3.98 -23.94
CA TRP A 251 47.28 -4.46 -23.90
C TRP A 251 47.34 -5.87 -24.42
N CYS A 252 48.22 -6.12 -25.39
CA CYS A 252 48.46 -7.44 -25.96
C CYS A 252 49.72 -8.03 -25.34
N ASN A 253 49.58 -9.24 -24.79
CA ASN A 253 50.64 -10.03 -24.19
C ASN A 253 51.41 -9.28 -23.10
N GLU A 254 50.74 -8.66 -22.14
CA GLU A 254 51.44 -8.02 -21.02
C GLU A 254 51.84 -9.08 -19.98
N GLU A 255 50.89 -9.43 -19.11
CA GLU A 255 50.92 -10.58 -18.19
C GLU A 255 50.03 -11.70 -18.74
N ASP A 256 48.75 -11.39 -19.00
CA ASP A 256 47.80 -12.22 -19.75
C ASP A 256 47.81 -11.84 -21.24
N HIS A 257 47.15 -12.64 -22.10
CA HIS A 257 47.10 -12.37 -23.56
C HIS A 257 46.46 -11.02 -23.87
N LEU A 258 45.37 -10.67 -23.18
CA LEU A 258 44.70 -9.38 -23.35
C LEU A 258 44.38 -8.76 -21.98
N ARG A 259 44.71 -7.47 -21.83
CA ARG A 259 44.14 -6.62 -20.79
C ARG A 259 43.27 -5.56 -21.45
N ILE A 260 41.96 -5.67 -21.30
CA ILE A 260 40.97 -4.78 -21.92
C ILE A 260 40.60 -3.72 -20.88
N ILE A 261 40.71 -2.43 -21.24
CA ILE A 261 40.61 -1.31 -20.30
C ILE A 261 39.69 -0.25 -20.89
N SER A 262 38.73 0.21 -20.10
CA SER A 262 37.92 1.39 -20.37
C SER A 262 38.14 2.41 -19.24
N MET A 263 38.34 3.68 -19.57
CA MET A 263 38.60 4.73 -18.59
C MET A 263 38.28 6.14 -19.09
N GLN A 264 37.97 7.05 -18.17
CA GLN A 264 37.83 8.49 -18.44
C GLN A 264 37.99 9.32 -17.16
N MET A 265 38.08 10.64 -17.30
CA MET A 265 38.01 11.57 -16.17
C MET A 265 36.57 11.67 -15.63
N GLY A 266 36.42 11.94 -14.33
CA GLY A 266 35.14 12.06 -13.65
C GLY A 266 34.55 10.72 -13.17
N GLY A 267 33.32 10.78 -12.65
CA GLY A 267 32.63 9.69 -11.95
C GLY A 267 31.65 8.84 -12.77
N ASP A 268 31.60 8.99 -14.11
CA ASP A 268 30.65 8.25 -14.96
C ASP A 268 31.07 6.78 -15.16
N LEU A 269 30.80 5.96 -14.14
CA LEU A 269 31.05 4.52 -14.18
C LEU A 269 30.19 3.82 -15.22
N GLY A 270 28.97 4.30 -15.46
CA GLY A 270 28.04 3.70 -16.42
C GLY A 270 28.59 3.73 -17.84
N GLU A 271 29.08 4.89 -18.29
CA GLU A 271 29.70 5.03 -19.62
C GLU A 271 30.94 4.15 -19.75
N VAL A 272 31.83 4.19 -18.74
CA VAL A 272 33.05 3.38 -18.72
C VAL A 272 32.72 1.88 -18.82
N TYR A 273 31.73 1.40 -18.07
CA TYR A 273 31.35 -0.01 -18.06
C TYR A 273 30.66 -0.43 -19.36
N ARG A 274 29.72 0.36 -19.90
CA ARG A 274 29.08 0.09 -21.19
C ARG A 274 30.09 -0.08 -22.32
N ARG A 275 31.09 0.81 -22.37
CA ARG A 275 32.18 0.74 -23.35
C ARG A 275 33.01 -0.54 -23.19
N LEU A 276 33.32 -0.95 -21.96
CA LEU A 276 34.02 -2.21 -21.70
C LEU A 276 33.21 -3.42 -22.16
N VAL A 277 31.93 -3.50 -21.80
CA VAL A 277 31.03 -4.62 -22.17
C VAL A 277 30.92 -4.74 -23.68
N CYS A 278 30.71 -3.61 -24.38
CA CYS A 278 30.69 -3.56 -25.83
C CYS A 278 31.99 -4.12 -26.42
N ALA A 279 33.14 -3.65 -25.93
CA ALA A 279 34.44 -4.10 -26.42
C ALA A 279 34.70 -5.59 -26.19
N VAL A 280 34.43 -6.10 -24.99
CA VAL A 280 34.62 -7.52 -24.66
C VAL A 280 33.78 -8.41 -25.58
N ASN A 281 32.51 -8.06 -25.79
CA ASN A 281 31.61 -8.81 -26.67
C ASN A 281 32.05 -8.77 -28.14
N GLU A 282 32.51 -7.61 -28.64
CA GLU A 282 32.98 -7.50 -30.03
C GLU A 282 34.30 -8.27 -30.27
N ILE A 283 35.23 -8.23 -29.30
CA ILE A 283 36.50 -8.95 -29.40
C ILE A 283 36.27 -10.47 -29.38
N GLU A 284 35.43 -10.95 -28.45
CA GLU A 284 35.21 -12.39 -28.25
C GLU A 284 34.56 -13.08 -29.47
N LYS A 285 33.76 -12.36 -30.26
CA LYS A 285 33.21 -12.87 -31.53
C LYS A 285 34.27 -13.42 -32.48
N ARG A 286 35.51 -12.91 -32.40
CA ARG A 286 36.63 -13.31 -33.28
C ARG A 286 37.76 -14.01 -32.52
N LEU A 287 37.89 -13.72 -31.23
CA LEU A 287 38.95 -14.24 -30.37
C LEU A 287 38.32 -14.91 -29.14
N PRO A 288 37.96 -16.21 -29.20
CA PRO A 288 37.33 -16.90 -28.09
C PRO A 288 38.26 -16.93 -26.87
N PHE A 289 37.70 -16.70 -25.69
CA PHE A 289 38.45 -16.65 -24.44
C PHE A 289 38.43 -17.99 -23.70
N SER A 290 39.51 -18.26 -22.97
CA SER A 290 39.65 -19.42 -22.10
C SER A 290 38.79 -19.25 -20.85
N HIS A 291 37.88 -20.18 -20.63
CA HIS A 291 36.90 -20.15 -19.55
C HIS A 291 36.67 -21.56 -18.99
N ASP A 292 36.42 -21.64 -17.68
CA ASP A 292 36.07 -22.86 -16.95
C ASP A 292 34.80 -22.63 -16.11
N ASP A 293 33.93 -23.64 -16.04
CA ASP A 293 32.65 -23.55 -15.32
C ASP A 293 32.82 -23.31 -13.80
N ARG A 294 33.95 -23.74 -13.23
CA ARG A 294 34.26 -23.53 -11.81
C ARG A 294 35.07 -22.26 -11.58
N LEU A 295 36.09 -22.00 -12.38
CA LEU A 295 37.07 -20.95 -12.13
C LEU A 295 36.80 -19.63 -12.89
N GLY A 296 35.81 -19.61 -13.79
CA GLY A 296 35.53 -18.46 -14.63
C GLY A 296 36.57 -18.29 -15.74
N PHE A 297 36.93 -17.05 -16.07
CA PHE A 297 37.98 -16.77 -17.05
C PHE A 297 39.36 -17.18 -16.50
N LEU A 298 40.05 -18.01 -17.28
CA LEU A 298 41.36 -18.53 -16.91
C LEU A 298 42.46 -17.54 -17.27
N THR A 299 43.32 -17.26 -16.31
CA THR A 299 44.42 -16.30 -16.42
C THR A 299 45.74 -16.95 -16.02
N PHE A 300 46.84 -16.34 -16.45
CA PHE A 300 48.19 -16.75 -16.11
C PHE A 300 48.42 -16.75 -14.59
N CYS A 301 47.90 -15.73 -13.90
CA CYS A 301 48.02 -15.60 -12.45
C CYS A 301 46.72 -16.07 -11.75
N PRO A 302 46.76 -17.06 -10.84
CA PRO A 302 45.56 -17.59 -10.19
C PRO A 302 44.82 -16.58 -9.31
N THR A 303 45.48 -15.47 -8.95
CA THR A 303 44.86 -14.37 -8.18
C THR A 303 43.89 -13.53 -9.03
N ASN A 304 43.93 -13.65 -10.35
CA ASN A 304 43.11 -12.89 -11.29
C ASN A 304 41.89 -13.66 -11.81
N LEU A 305 41.72 -14.93 -11.42
CA LEU A 305 40.61 -15.80 -11.83
C LEU A 305 39.21 -15.25 -11.51
N GLY A 306 38.20 -15.86 -12.12
CA GLY A 306 36.80 -15.48 -12.03
C GLY A 306 36.37 -14.55 -13.17
N THR A 307 35.71 -13.44 -12.85
CA THR A 307 35.35 -12.40 -13.84
C THR A 307 36.57 -11.70 -14.42
N THR A 308 37.68 -11.68 -13.66
CA THR A 308 38.89 -10.86 -13.83
C THR A 308 38.63 -9.34 -13.78
N ILE A 309 37.39 -8.90 -13.55
CA ILE A 309 37.02 -7.48 -13.59
C ILE A 309 37.60 -6.75 -12.40
N ARG A 310 38.22 -5.61 -12.70
CA ARG A 310 38.61 -4.61 -11.71
C ARG A 310 38.07 -3.25 -12.12
N ALA A 311 37.08 -2.78 -11.36
CA ALA A 311 36.57 -1.43 -11.40
C ALA A 311 37.27 -0.60 -10.31
N SER A 312 37.71 0.60 -10.65
CA SER A 312 38.47 1.49 -9.77
C SER A 312 38.18 2.96 -10.03
N VAL A 313 38.27 3.78 -8.99
CA VAL A 313 38.26 5.24 -9.09
C VAL A 313 39.49 5.83 -8.41
N HIS A 314 40.01 6.91 -8.99
CA HIS A 314 40.86 7.84 -8.26
C HIS A 314 39.96 8.87 -7.59
N ILE A 315 39.98 8.92 -6.26
CA ILE A 315 39.03 9.72 -5.48
C ILE A 315 39.73 10.49 -4.36
N LYS A 316 39.21 11.68 -4.06
CA LYS A 316 39.54 12.51 -2.89
C LYS A 316 38.37 12.49 -1.92
N VAL A 317 38.60 12.00 -0.71
CA VAL A 317 37.61 12.00 0.41
C VAL A 317 38.29 12.61 1.65
N PRO A 318 38.57 13.93 1.63
CA PRO A 318 39.49 14.55 2.57
C PRO A 318 39.03 14.45 4.02
N LYS A 319 37.73 14.45 4.29
CA LYS A 319 37.19 14.38 5.66
C LYS A 319 37.37 12.97 6.22
N LEU A 320 36.92 11.96 5.49
CA LEU A 320 37.05 10.55 5.87
C LEU A 320 38.52 10.10 5.88
N ALA A 321 39.34 10.59 4.95
CA ALA A 321 40.77 10.30 4.88
C ALA A 321 41.57 10.90 6.05
N ALA A 322 41.02 11.88 6.79
CA ALA A 322 41.61 12.34 8.05
C ALA A 322 41.73 11.19 9.08
N ASN A 323 40.91 10.14 8.94
CA ASN A 323 41.05 8.88 9.64
C ASN A 323 41.17 7.72 8.64
N LYS A 324 42.39 7.45 8.17
CA LYS A 324 42.67 6.38 7.19
C LYS A 324 42.17 5.00 7.62
N ALA A 325 42.25 4.67 8.91
CA ALA A 325 41.73 3.40 9.42
C ALA A 325 40.21 3.30 9.24
N LYS A 326 39.49 4.41 9.41
CA LYS A 326 38.04 4.47 9.15
C LYS A 326 37.70 4.37 7.67
N LEU A 327 38.47 5.02 6.80
CA LEU A 327 38.34 4.89 5.35
C LEU A 327 38.49 3.42 4.93
N GLU A 328 39.52 2.73 5.42
CA GLU A 328 39.75 1.31 5.16
C GLU A 328 38.64 0.42 5.74
N GLU A 329 38.16 0.72 6.96
CA GLU A 329 37.04 0.01 7.59
C GLU A 329 35.76 0.09 6.74
N VAL A 330 35.40 1.29 6.27
CA VAL A 330 34.20 1.49 5.45
C VAL A 330 34.35 0.83 4.09
N ALA A 331 35.49 1.03 3.41
CA ALA A 331 35.77 0.38 2.13
C ALA A 331 35.70 -1.16 2.24
N ALA A 332 36.23 -1.73 3.33
CA ALA A 332 36.22 -3.17 3.56
C ALA A 332 34.80 -3.76 3.69
N LYS A 333 33.82 -3.00 4.21
CA LYS A 333 32.41 -3.45 4.31
C LYS A 333 31.79 -3.75 2.95
N TYR A 334 32.27 -3.09 1.90
CA TYR A 334 31.84 -3.25 0.52
C TYR A 334 32.82 -4.11 -0.30
N ASN A 335 33.70 -4.86 0.35
CA ASN A 335 34.75 -5.64 -0.30
C ASN A 335 35.65 -4.78 -1.20
N LEU A 336 35.89 -3.53 -0.84
CA LEU A 336 36.80 -2.64 -1.54
C LEU A 336 38.18 -2.64 -0.89
N GLN A 337 39.17 -2.22 -1.68
CA GLN A 337 40.54 -2.04 -1.24
C GLN A 337 40.99 -0.61 -1.55
N VAL A 338 41.71 -0.01 -0.60
CA VAL A 338 42.23 1.36 -0.70
C VAL A 338 43.72 1.30 -0.97
N ARG A 339 44.20 1.98 -2.02
CA ARG A 339 45.61 2.00 -2.43
C ARG A 339 46.07 3.43 -2.75
N GLY A 340 47.38 3.66 -2.79
CA GLY A 340 47.94 4.90 -3.31
C GLY A 340 47.80 5.01 -4.83
N THR A 341 48.08 6.20 -5.36
CA THR A 341 47.81 6.57 -6.77
C THR A 341 48.62 5.81 -7.81
N ARG A 342 49.70 5.10 -7.41
CA ARG A 342 50.64 4.43 -8.34
C ARG A 342 50.71 2.91 -8.17
N GLY A 343 49.77 2.30 -7.42
CA GLY A 343 49.66 0.83 -7.30
C GLY A 343 49.81 0.29 -5.87
N GLU A 344 49.95 -1.03 -5.75
CA GLU A 344 50.14 -1.72 -4.47
C GLU A 344 51.40 -1.18 -3.79
N HIS A 345 51.26 -0.72 -2.55
CA HIS A 345 52.34 -0.17 -1.71
C HIS A 345 52.86 1.24 -2.05
N THR A 346 52.10 2.04 -2.81
CA THR A 346 52.45 3.45 -3.07
C THR A 346 51.74 4.39 -2.09
N GLU A 347 52.38 5.51 -1.73
CA GLU A 347 51.74 6.55 -0.90
C GLU A 347 50.67 7.31 -1.70
N ALA A 348 49.68 7.86 -0.99
CA ALA A 348 48.67 8.72 -1.57
C ALA A 348 49.28 10.09 -1.90
N GLU A 349 49.55 10.38 -3.18
CA GLU A 349 49.99 11.71 -3.60
C GLU A 349 48.79 12.69 -3.53
N GLY A 350 48.91 13.73 -2.69
CA GLY A 350 47.91 14.81 -2.62
C GLY A 350 46.54 14.42 -2.03
N GLY A 351 46.49 13.38 -1.21
CA GLY A 351 45.23 12.91 -0.59
C GLY A 351 44.28 12.17 -1.55
N VAL A 352 44.80 11.70 -2.68
CA VAL A 352 44.08 10.89 -3.67
C VAL A 352 44.32 9.41 -3.41
N TYR A 353 43.27 8.61 -3.48
CA TYR A 353 43.33 7.17 -3.32
C TYR A 353 42.81 6.44 -4.57
N ASP A 354 43.44 5.33 -4.94
CA ASP A 354 42.91 4.34 -5.88
C ASP A 354 42.05 3.35 -5.07
N ILE A 355 40.74 3.43 -5.23
CA ILE A 355 39.79 2.53 -4.55
C ILE A 355 39.17 1.62 -5.59
N SER A 356 39.25 0.30 -5.37
CA SER A 356 38.75 -0.70 -6.33
C SER A 356 38.04 -1.86 -5.63
N ASN A 357 37.26 -2.63 -6.38
CA ASN A 357 36.78 -3.93 -5.89
C ASN A 357 37.96 -4.86 -5.57
N LYS A 358 37.83 -5.61 -4.47
CA LYS A 358 38.82 -6.60 -4.03
C LYS A 358 38.53 -7.98 -4.62
N ARG A 359 37.25 -8.37 -4.67
CA ARG A 359 36.81 -9.69 -5.14
C ARG A 359 36.57 -9.70 -6.65
N ARG A 360 36.81 -10.86 -7.27
CA ARG A 360 36.62 -11.13 -8.71
C ARG A 360 36.14 -12.55 -8.99
N MET A 361 36.42 -13.47 -8.07
CA MET A 361 35.93 -14.85 -8.03
C MET A 361 34.58 -14.93 -7.32
N GLY A 362 33.67 -15.78 -7.81
CA GLY A 362 32.37 -16.04 -7.19
C GLY A 362 31.34 -14.92 -7.37
N LEU A 363 31.56 -14.02 -8.33
CA LEU A 363 30.72 -12.88 -8.65
C LEU A 363 30.39 -12.88 -10.15
N THR A 364 29.27 -12.30 -10.57
CA THR A 364 29.12 -11.93 -11.98
C THR A 364 29.95 -10.69 -12.32
N GLU A 365 30.16 -10.40 -13.60
CA GLU A 365 30.82 -9.17 -14.04
C GLU A 365 30.11 -7.92 -13.51
N PHE A 366 28.78 -7.95 -13.54
CA PHE A 366 27.94 -6.90 -12.99
C PHE A 366 28.14 -6.72 -11.49
N ASP A 367 28.13 -7.81 -10.71
CA ASP A 367 28.29 -7.76 -9.26
C ASP A 367 29.64 -7.14 -8.86
N ALA A 368 30.73 -7.48 -9.57
CA ALA A 368 32.05 -6.93 -9.30
C ALA A 368 32.11 -5.40 -9.51
N VAL A 369 31.42 -4.88 -10.52
CA VAL A 369 31.30 -3.42 -10.76
C VAL A 369 30.35 -2.77 -9.75
N LYS A 370 29.25 -3.45 -9.42
CA LYS A 370 28.27 -2.98 -8.45
C LYS A 370 28.84 -2.83 -7.04
N GLU A 371 29.68 -3.77 -6.59
CA GLU A 371 30.39 -3.64 -5.31
C GLU A 371 31.20 -2.34 -5.25
N MET A 372 31.92 -2.02 -6.33
CA MET A 372 32.67 -0.77 -6.43
C MET A 372 31.74 0.44 -6.43
N ASN A 373 30.69 0.44 -7.26
CA ASN A 373 29.71 1.51 -7.34
C ASN A 373 29.11 1.85 -5.97
N ASP A 374 28.60 0.84 -5.28
CA ASP A 374 27.88 1.02 -4.03
C ASP A 374 28.82 1.49 -2.91
N GLY A 375 30.04 0.96 -2.85
CA GLY A 375 31.02 1.40 -1.87
C GLY A 375 31.54 2.82 -2.12
N ILE A 376 31.77 3.22 -3.38
CA ILE A 376 32.17 4.60 -3.69
C ILE A 376 31.05 5.60 -3.39
N ALA A 377 29.80 5.28 -3.75
CA ALA A 377 28.65 6.09 -3.40
C ALA A 377 28.57 6.30 -1.88
N GLU A 378 28.82 5.26 -1.08
CA GLU A 378 28.81 5.34 0.37
C GLU A 378 29.95 6.21 0.92
N LEU A 379 31.17 6.07 0.38
CA LEU A 379 32.31 6.90 0.78
C LEU A 379 32.05 8.39 0.53
N ILE A 380 31.43 8.73 -0.61
CA ILE A 380 31.06 10.12 -0.94
C ILE A 380 29.96 10.62 0.01
N LYS A 381 28.94 9.80 0.32
CA LYS A 381 27.87 10.18 1.26
C LYS A 381 28.42 10.54 2.64
N LEU A 382 29.40 9.82 3.15
CA LEU A 382 30.02 10.09 4.46
C LEU A 382 30.75 11.44 4.53
N GLU A 383 31.14 12.03 3.39
CA GLU A 383 31.72 13.37 3.35
C GLU A 383 30.67 14.48 3.61
N LYS A 384 29.38 14.16 3.55
CA LYS A 384 28.29 15.15 3.61
C LYS A 384 27.72 15.37 5.01
N ALA A 385 27.80 14.43 5.97
CA ALA A 385 27.27 14.62 7.32
C ALA A 385 28.16 14.10 8.46
N TRP A 386 28.19 14.79 9.60
CA TRP A 386 28.99 14.42 10.77
C TRP A 386 28.42 14.97 12.09
N PHE A 387 28.74 14.32 13.21
CA PHE A 387 28.47 14.86 14.55
C PHE A 387 29.36 16.07 14.83
N MET A 388 28.75 17.10 15.39
CA MET A 388 29.43 18.35 15.74
C MET A 388 30.13 18.26 17.09
N ASP A 389 31.24 18.98 17.22
CA ASP A 389 31.81 19.33 18.52
C ASP A 389 30.89 20.27 19.32
N GLY A 390 31.22 20.47 20.60
CA GLY A 390 30.50 21.38 21.50
C GLY A 390 31.02 22.82 21.48
N GLU A 391 31.86 23.21 20.51
CA GLU A 391 32.48 24.53 20.50
C GLU A 391 31.54 25.63 19.97
N THR A 392 31.59 26.81 20.58
CA THR A 392 30.80 27.98 20.18
C THR A 392 31.59 28.97 19.31
N SER A 393 32.63 28.49 18.62
CA SER A 393 33.45 29.27 17.69
C SER A 393 32.66 29.64 16.42
N ASP A 394 33.28 30.21 15.37
CA ASP A 394 32.56 30.64 14.16
C ASP A 394 31.76 29.49 13.55
N GLN A 395 30.43 29.58 13.63
CA GLN A 395 29.50 28.50 13.31
C GLN A 395 29.52 28.11 11.83
N ARG A 396 30.17 28.91 10.97
CA ARG A 396 30.42 28.64 9.56
C ARG A 396 31.59 27.69 9.31
N LEU A 397 32.35 27.32 10.36
CA LEU A 397 33.41 26.31 10.30
C LEU A 397 32.82 24.89 10.30
N GLN A 398 33.62 23.85 10.13
CA GLN A 398 33.09 22.48 10.05
C GLN A 398 32.67 21.90 11.41
N HIS A 399 33.30 22.29 12.52
CA HIS A 399 33.00 21.78 13.87
C HIS A 399 33.07 20.24 14.01
N HIS A 400 34.14 19.63 13.54
CA HIS A 400 34.32 18.17 13.68
C HIS A 400 34.66 17.79 15.13
N CYS A 401 34.07 16.70 15.64
CA CYS A 401 34.57 16.01 16.82
C CYS A 401 36.06 15.62 16.65
N ASN A 402 36.75 15.37 17.77
CA ASN A 402 38.11 14.84 17.76
C ASN A 402 38.18 13.48 18.50
N PRO A 403 38.30 12.35 17.79
CA PRO A 403 38.39 12.22 16.32
C PRO A 403 37.04 12.52 15.62
N PRO A 404 37.04 12.84 14.31
CA PRO A 404 35.80 13.09 13.57
C PRO A 404 34.85 11.90 13.55
N GLU A 405 33.56 12.16 13.77
CA GLU A 405 32.49 11.17 13.77
C GLU A 405 31.52 11.42 12.60
N TYR A 406 31.76 10.77 11.45
CA TYR A 406 30.91 10.87 10.25
C TYR A 406 29.67 9.99 10.35
N ILE A 407 28.59 10.40 9.68
CA ILE A 407 27.33 9.67 9.61
C ILE A 407 26.85 9.63 8.15
N ASN A 408 26.34 8.49 7.70
CA ASN A 408 25.76 8.38 6.35
C ASN A 408 24.30 8.83 6.33
N MET A 409 23.75 9.06 5.14
CA MET A 409 22.39 9.59 4.99
C MET A 409 21.29 8.61 5.47
N ASP A 410 21.51 7.30 5.38
CA ASP A 410 20.54 6.31 5.85
C ASP A 410 20.47 6.26 7.38
N GLU A 411 21.61 6.37 8.06
CA GLU A 411 21.69 6.45 9.51
C GLU A 411 21.20 7.81 10.01
N LEU A 412 21.50 8.89 9.28
CA LEU A 412 20.90 10.20 9.51
C LEU A 412 19.36 10.08 9.48
N PHE A 413 18.79 9.54 8.39
CA PHE A 413 17.34 9.32 8.28
C PHE A 413 16.79 8.47 9.43
N LYS A 414 17.46 7.38 9.82
CA LYS A 414 17.01 6.56 10.95
C LYS A 414 17.04 7.29 12.29
N LYS A 415 17.98 8.23 12.48
CA LYS A 415 18.16 8.97 13.74
C LYS A 415 17.31 10.24 13.82
N THR A 416 17.08 10.90 12.69
CA THR A 416 16.51 12.26 12.63
C THR A 416 15.28 12.36 11.72
N GLY A 417 15.04 11.36 10.87
CA GLY A 417 14.02 11.41 9.82
C GLY A 417 14.36 12.33 8.64
N VAL A 418 15.56 12.92 8.62
CA VAL A 418 16.01 13.80 7.52
C VAL A 418 16.27 12.97 6.27
N GLU A 419 15.67 13.37 5.16
CA GLU A 419 15.90 12.76 3.86
C GLU A 419 16.79 13.66 3.00
N TYR A 420 17.61 13.03 2.15
CA TYR A 420 18.57 13.70 1.28
C TYR A 420 18.49 13.12 -0.13
N PHE A 421 18.49 13.99 -1.14
CA PHE A 421 18.42 13.63 -2.55
C PHE A 421 19.41 14.47 -3.36
N GLN A 422 19.94 13.89 -4.44
CA GLN A 422 20.69 14.63 -5.44
C GLN A 422 19.79 14.93 -6.63
N ILE A 423 19.69 16.21 -6.99
CA ILE A 423 18.84 16.72 -8.06
C ILE A 423 19.73 17.45 -9.07
N ASN A 424 19.41 17.31 -10.36
CA ASN A 424 20.03 18.14 -11.38
C ASN A 424 19.60 19.61 -11.23
N ALA A 425 20.34 20.43 -10.48
CA ALA A 425 19.98 21.83 -10.24
C ALA A 425 19.95 22.69 -11.52
N ASP A 426 20.63 22.28 -12.60
CA ASP A 426 20.63 23.01 -13.88
C ASP A 426 19.39 22.72 -14.74
N ASP A 427 18.67 21.63 -14.46
CA ASP A 427 17.43 21.22 -15.15
C ASP A 427 16.45 20.55 -14.17
N TYR A 428 16.26 21.15 -12.99
CA TYR A 428 15.51 20.51 -11.90
C TYR A 428 14.03 20.37 -12.22
N GLU A 429 13.48 21.16 -13.15
CA GLU A 429 12.09 21.06 -13.60
C GLU A 429 11.79 19.71 -14.26
N ASN A 430 12.78 19.13 -14.95
CA ASN A 430 12.69 17.85 -15.64
C ASN A 430 13.36 16.71 -14.87
N ASP A 431 13.85 16.96 -13.66
CA ASP A 431 14.45 15.93 -12.81
C ASP A 431 13.38 14.95 -12.31
N ASN A 432 13.52 13.68 -12.68
CA ASN A 432 12.55 12.64 -12.34
C ASN A 432 12.37 12.47 -10.82
N VAL A 433 13.43 12.61 -10.03
CA VAL A 433 13.38 12.45 -8.57
C VAL A 433 12.55 13.57 -7.97
N LEU A 434 12.79 14.82 -8.40
CA LEU A 434 12.00 15.95 -7.91
C LEU A 434 10.52 15.85 -8.35
N GLN A 435 10.24 15.42 -9.58
CA GLN A 435 8.87 15.23 -10.07
C GLN A 435 8.11 14.17 -9.26
N GLU A 436 8.76 13.04 -8.96
CA GLU A 436 8.18 12.00 -8.12
C GLU A 436 7.95 12.49 -6.68
N LEU A 437 8.90 13.24 -6.10
CA LEU A 437 8.75 13.83 -4.77
C LEU A 437 7.59 14.83 -4.71
N ARG A 438 7.50 15.75 -5.68
CA ARG A 438 6.39 16.72 -5.81
C ARG A 438 5.04 16.02 -5.86
N LYS A 439 4.94 14.96 -6.67
CA LYS A 439 3.70 14.18 -6.80
C LYS A 439 3.37 13.41 -5.53
N LYS A 440 4.36 12.75 -4.93
CA LYS A 440 4.19 11.93 -3.72
C LYS A 440 3.81 12.77 -2.50
N ARG A 441 4.41 13.95 -2.35
CA ARG A 441 4.21 14.86 -1.19
C ARG A 441 3.26 16.02 -1.47
N ASN A 442 2.67 16.06 -2.66
CA ASN A 442 1.69 17.06 -3.09
C ASN A 442 2.19 18.52 -2.94
N TYR A 443 3.47 18.76 -3.22
CA TYR A 443 4.00 20.11 -3.24
C TYR A 443 3.45 20.88 -4.44
N SER A 444 2.73 21.96 -4.17
CA SER A 444 1.99 22.75 -5.16
C SER A 444 2.42 24.23 -5.20
N TYR A 445 3.29 24.64 -4.27
CA TYR A 445 3.87 25.98 -4.21
C TYR A 445 5.40 25.89 -4.18
N GLU A 446 6.06 26.82 -4.86
CA GLU A 446 7.52 26.99 -4.85
C GLU A 446 7.91 28.46 -4.64
N ASP A 447 9.00 28.69 -3.91
CA ASP A 447 9.60 30.02 -3.71
C ASP A 447 11.13 29.92 -3.78
N GLU A 448 11.79 30.96 -4.25
CA GLU A 448 13.25 31.02 -4.38
C GLU A 448 13.82 32.07 -3.42
N ILE A 449 14.75 31.64 -2.57
CA ILE A 449 15.39 32.49 -1.58
C ILE A 449 16.87 32.58 -1.88
N THR A 450 17.36 33.80 -2.06
CA THR A 450 18.78 34.12 -2.21
C THR A 450 19.32 34.72 -0.91
N CYS A 451 20.08 33.92 -0.15
CA CYS A 451 20.79 34.36 1.04
C CYS A 451 22.14 34.97 0.66
N SER A 452 22.16 36.29 0.44
CA SER A 452 23.38 37.09 0.25
C SER A 452 23.25 38.47 0.87
N GLU A 453 24.38 39.13 1.14
CA GLU A 453 24.41 40.50 1.69
C GLU A 453 23.67 41.52 0.81
N LYS A 454 23.61 41.28 -0.51
CA LYS A 454 22.94 42.16 -1.47
C LYS A 454 21.42 41.96 -1.54
N CYS A 455 20.96 40.73 -1.38
CA CYS A 455 19.56 40.35 -1.61
C CYS A 455 18.74 40.21 -0.33
N LEU A 456 19.41 40.14 0.84
CA LEU A 456 18.77 39.90 2.12
C LEU A 456 18.83 41.17 3.00
N PRO A 457 17.72 41.91 3.18
CA PRO A 457 17.68 43.05 4.10
C PRO A 457 17.98 42.59 5.54
N ASP A 458 18.82 43.36 6.25
CA ASP A 458 19.30 43.02 7.60
C ASP A 458 20.07 41.69 7.67
N TYR A 459 20.96 41.48 6.70
CA TYR A 459 21.71 40.24 6.47
C TYR A 459 22.38 39.65 7.72
N ALA A 460 23.05 40.48 8.54
CA ALA A 460 23.75 40.01 9.73
C ALA A 460 22.80 39.44 10.80
N ASN A 461 21.71 40.15 11.11
CA ASN A 461 20.71 39.67 12.06
C ASN A 461 19.93 38.47 11.52
N LYS A 462 19.69 38.41 10.20
CA LYS A 462 19.03 37.25 9.58
C LYS A 462 19.88 35.99 9.62
N LEU A 463 21.18 36.08 9.37
CA LEU A 463 22.08 34.93 9.54
C LEU A 463 22.09 34.45 11.00
N ILE A 464 22.08 35.38 11.96
CA ILE A 464 21.92 35.02 13.38
C ILE A 464 20.58 34.30 13.57
N SER A 465 19.48 34.82 13.01
CA SER A 465 18.15 34.23 13.16
C SER A 465 18.02 32.84 12.55
N PHE A 466 18.67 32.57 11.41
CA PHE A 466 18.67 31.25 10.79
C PHE A 466 19.46 30.22 11.60
N PHE A 467 20.46 30.68 12.36
CA PHE A 467 21.26 29.83 13.22
C PHE A 467 20.68 29.65 14.64
N ILE A 468 19.62 30.37 14.99
CA ILE A 468 18.86 30.09 16.21
C ILE A 468 18.12 28.77 16.02
N GLU A 469 18.26 27.85 16.97
CA GLU A 469 17.55 26.57 16.93
C GLU A 469 16.03 26.80 16.94
N HIS A 470 15.34 26.10 16.05
CA HIS A 470 13.89 26.17 15.96
C HIS A 470 13.31 24.83 15.47
N LEU A 471 11.99 24.71 15.56
CA LEU A 471 11.22 23.55 15.07
C LEU A 471 10.10 24.04 14.15
N HIS A 472 9.78 23.23 13.15
CA HIS A 472 8.64 23.46 12.27
C HIS A 472 7.56 22.41 12.53
N THR A 473 6.28 22.81 12.45
CA THR A 473 5.12 21.92 12.54
C THR A 473 4.93 21.09 11.27
N ASP A 474 5.48 21.58 10.15
CA ASP A 474 5.51 20.92 8.86
C ASP A 474 6.96 20.54 8.50
N GLU A 475 7.13 19.67 7.52
CA GLU A 475 8.45 19.37 6.97
C GLU A 475 9.05 20.57 6.22
N GLU A 476 10.36 20.72 6.29
CA GLU A 476 11.12 21.74 5.58
C GLU A 476 11.90 21.10 4.42
N ILE A 477 11.50 21.40 3.19
CA ILE A 477 12.21 20.96 1.98
C ILE A 477 12.98 22.12 1.34
N ARG A 478 14.25 21.86 1.01
CA ARG A 478 15.18 22.84 0.42
C ARG A 478 15.98 22.19 -0.69
N LEU A 479 15.87 22.71 -1.91
CA LEU A 479 16.76 22.38 -3.04
C LEU A 479 17.80 23.50 -3.18
N VAL A 480 19.09 23.18 -3.16
CA VAL A 480 20.16 24.15 -3.37
C VAL A 480 20.40 24.34 -4.87
N LEU A 481 20.13 25.54 -5.37
CA LEU A 481 20.32 25.93 -6.76
C LEU A 481 21.72 26.48 -7.04
N ASP A 482 22.33 27.14 -6.06
CA ASP A 482 23.72 27.61 -6.10
C ASP A 482 24.24 27.88 -4.68
N GLY A 483 25.56 27.86 -4.50
CA GLY A 483 26.21 28.12 -3.21
C GLY A 483 26.44 26.85 -2.36
N SER A 484 26.72 27.07 -1.08
CA SER A 484 26.96 26.01 -0.09
C SER A 484 26.69 26.48 1.35
N GLY A 485 26.40 25.54 2.24
CA GLY A 485 26.09 25.81 3.64
C GLY A 485 25.92 24.55 4.49
N TYR A 486 25.45 24.73 5.70
CA TYR A 486 25.23 23.68 6.70
C TYR A 486 23.80 23.76 7.26
N PHE A 487 23.11 22.61 7.24
CA PHE A 487 21.93 22.36 8.06
C PHE A 487 22.35 21.52 9.27
N ASP A 488 22.11 22.02 10.47
CA ASP A 488 22.34 21.25 11.68
C ASP A 488 20.99 20.71 12.18
N VAL A 489 20.94 19.43 12.50
CA VAL A 489 19.75 18.75 13.01
C VAL A 489 20.08 17.99 14.30
N ARG A 490 19.11 17.89 15.20
CA ARG A 490 19.31 17.24 16.50
C ARG A 490 18.75 15.81 16.50
N ASP A 491 19.56 14.84 16.92
CA ASP A 491 19.09 13.47 17.11
C ASP A 491 18.30 13.28 18.42
N ALA A 492 17.69 12.11 18.60
CA ALA A 492 16.94 11.76 19.81
C ALA A 492 17.79 11.69 21.10
N GLN A 493 19.12 11.81 21.01
CA GLN A 493 20.05 11.89 22.14
C GLN A 493 20.54 13.33 22.39
N GLU A 494 19.88 14.31 21.78
CA GLU A 494 20.21 15.74 21.86
C GLU A 494 21.59 16.10 21.26
N LYS A 495 22.16 15.26 20.39
CA LYS A 495 23.43 15.56 19.69
C LYS A 495 23.19 16.27 18.37
N TRP A 496 24.04 17.26 18.08
CA TRP A 496 24.02 17.98 16.81
C TRP A 496 24.72 17.20 15.71
N ILE A 497 24.02 17.01 14.59
CA ILE A 497 24.54 16.46 13.35
C ILE A 497 24.51 17.56 12.30
N ARG A 498 25.67 17.86 11.70
CA ARG A 498 25.82 18.83 10.63
C ARG A 498 25.73 18.13 9.28
N VAL A 499 24.89 18.66 8.40
CA VAL A 499 24.71 18.22 7.01
C VAL A 499 25.21 19.33 6.09
N ALA A 500 26.30 19.07 5.37
CA ALA A 500 26.82 19.96 4.34
C ALA A 500 25.99 19.85 3.07
N VAL A 501 25.56 21.01 2.57
CA VAL A 501 24.79 21.14 1.34
C VAL A 501 25.50 22.06 0.35
N THR A 502 25.39 21.72 -0.92
CA THR A 502 26.00 22.33 -2.11
C THR A 502 25.01 22.29 -3.27
N LYS A 503 25.33 22.94 -4.39
CA LYS A 503 24.46 22.94 -5.58
C LYS A 503 24.04 21.52 -6.00
N GLY A 504 22.74 21.33 -6.19
CA GLY A 504 22.12 20.04 -6.53
C GLY A 504 21.64 19.23 -5.33
N ASP A 505 21.99 19.63 -4.11
CA ASP A 505 21.57 18.91 -2.91
C ASP A 505 20.15 19.33 -2.53
N LEU A 506 19.26 18.34 -2.33
CA LEU A 506 17.91 18.54 -1.81
C LEU A 506 17.81 17.85 -0.44
N ILE A 507 17.44 18.63 0.58
CA ILE A 507 17.23 18.14 1.95
C ILE A 507 15.77 18.30 2.34
N ILE A 508 15.21 17.29 2.99
CA ILE A 508 13.88 17.32 3.62
C ILE A 508 14.07 17.07 5.12
N ILE A 509 13.80 18.07 5.93
CA ILE A 509 13.83 18.01 7.39
C ILE A 509 12.40 17.73 7.86
N PRO A 510 12.13 16.65 8.61
CA PRO A 510 10.77 16.31 9.02
C PRO A 510 10.20 17.30 10.04
N ALA A 511 8.87 17.31 10.17
CA ALA A 511 8.20 18.08 11.22
C ALA A 511 8.67 17.67 12.62
N GLY A 512 8.78 18.64 13.53
CA GLY A 512 9.03 18.40 14.96
C GLY A 512 10.49 18.16 15.36
N ILE A 513 11.46 18.29 14.44
CA ILE A 513 12.89 18.21 14.78
C ILE A 513 13.52 19.60 14.96
N TYR A 514 14.37 19.74 15.98
CA TYR A 514 15.20 20.93 16.13
C TYR A 514 16.25 21.00 15.03
N HIS A 515 16.27 22.12 14.32
CA HIS A 515 17.24 22.38 13.27
C HIS A 515 17.64 23.86 13.25
N ARG A 516 18.73 24.14 12.54
CA ARG A 516 19.26 25.48 12.27
C ARG A 516 20.10 25.48 11.00
N PHE A 517 20.32 26.64 10.42
CA PHE A 517 21.03 26.81 9.16
C PHE A 517 22.11 27.88 9.24
N THR A 518 23.25 27.64 8.60
CA THR A 518 24.31 28.64 8.41
C THR A 518 25.02 28.47 7.06
N LEU A 519 25.61 29.55 6.56
CA LEU A 519 26.51 29.50 5.40
C LEU A 519 27.86 28.90 5.81
N ASP A 520 28.60 28.36 4.85
CA ASP A 520 30.00 27.97 5.08
C ASP A 520 30.96 29.17 4.90
N VAL A 521 32.24 28.96 5.23
CA VAL A 521 33.28 29.99 5.06
C VAL A 521 33.70 30.24 3.60
N ASN A 522 33.36 29.34 2.67
CA ASN A 522 33.87 29.32 1.31
C ASN A 522 32.99 30.10 0.33
N LYS A 523 31.69 30.30 0.60
CA LYS A 523 30.78 31.07 -0.27
C LYS A 523 29.85 32.03 0.50
N ARG A 524 29.69 33.26 0.00
CA ARG A 524 28.85 34.34 0.60
C ARG A 524 27.40 34.37 0.10
N THR A 525 27.00 33.41 -0.72
CA THR A 525 25.66 33.33 -1.32
C THR A 525 25.19 31.88 -1.34
N LEU A 526 23.99 31.61 -0.82
CA LEU A 526 23.24 30.37 -1.06
C LEU A 526 21.91 30.72 -1.71
N ILE A 527 21.59 30.09 -2.83
CA ILE A 527 20.29 30.17 -3.48
C ILE A 527 19.59 28.84 -3.26
N PHE A 528 18.42 28.87 -2.63
CA PHE A 528 17.62 27.68 -2.43
C PHE A 528 16.17 27.86 -2.86
N ARG A 529 15.58 26.77 -3.34
CA ARG A 529 14.16 26.69 -3.64
C ARG A 529 13.43 25.96 -2.52
N LYS A 530 12.40 26.60 -1.99
CA LYS A 530 11.46 26.05 -1.01
C LYS A 530 10.26 25.49 -1.75
N PHE A 531 9.83 24.30 -1.36
CA PHE A 531 8.54 23.72 -1.78
C PHE A 531 7.59 23.67 -0.58
N ALA A 532 6.31 23.93 -0.81
CA ALA A 532 5.28 23.85 0.23
C ALA A 532 3.93 23.38 -0.34
N ILE A 533 3.04 22.97 0.56
CA ILE A 533 1.63 22.72 0.25
C ILE A 533 0.93 24.08 0.20
N MET A 534 0.18 24.35 -0.87
CA MET A 534 -0.66 25.56 -0.96
C MET A 534 -1.64 25.61 0.22
N THR A 535 -1.56 26.65 1.05
CA THR A 535 -2.56 26.88 2.10
C THR A 535 -3.92 27.10 1.43
N LEU A 536 -4.89 26.27 1.77
CA LEU A 536 -6.22 26.39 1.22
C LEU A 536 -7.00 27.47 1.99
N ILE A 537 -7.63 28.38 1.26
CA ILE A 537 -8.26 29.57 1.83
C ILE A 537 -9.74 29.30 2.11
N VAL A 538 -10.23 29.76 3.27
CA VAL A 538 -11.66 29.75 3.56
C VAL A 538 -12.35 30.93 2.90
N GLU A 539 -13.38 30.65 2.10
CA GLU A 539 -14.27 31.65 1.55
C GLU A 539 -15.59 31.67 2.31
N THR A 540 -16.18 32.85 2.46
CA THR A 540 -17.54 33.04 2.96
C THR A 540 -18.44 33.44 1.80
N ILE A 541 -19.46 32.64 1.52
CA ILE A 541 -20.35 32.79 0.38
C ILE A 541 -21.72 33.26 0.86
N PRO A 542 -22.22 34.43 0.40
CA PRO A 542 -23.56 34.87 0.74
C PRO A 542 -24.61 33.95 0.11
N THR A 543 -25.72 33.74 0.83
CA THR A 543 -26.80 32.84 0.43
C THR A 543 -28.17 33.38 0.89
N THR A 544 -29.24 32.72 0.46
CA THR A 544 -30.62 33.04 0.83
C THR A 544 -31.30 31.83 1.48
N ILE A 545 -32.32 32.08 2.31
CA ILE A 545 -33.08 31.03 2.99
C ILE A 545 -33.89 30.16 1.99
N PHE A 546 -34.15 28.93 2.39
CA PHE A 546 -35.12 28.03 1.74
C PHE A 546 -36.14 27.58 2.79
N ASP A 547 -37.42 27.84 2.54
CA ASP A 547 -38.49 27.63 3.53
C ASP A 547 -38.75 26.14 3.84
N ASP A 548 -38.22 25.25 3.02
CA ASP A 548 -38.58 23.83 2.99
C ASP A 548 -37.49 22.87 3.52
N GLN A 549 -36.42 23.41 4.14
CA GLN A 549 -35.30 22.64 4.73
C GLN A 549 -35.55 22.11 6.15
N LYS A 550 -36.79 21.70 6.44
CA LYS A 550 -37.13 21.07 7.72
C LYS A 550 -36.74 19.58 7.69
N PRO A 551 -35.81 19.10 8.55
CA PRO A 551 -35.54 17.67 8.66
C PRO A 551 -36.77 16.92 9.16
N GLY A 552 -37.08 15.77 8.54
CA GLY A 552 -38.09 14.85 9.05
C GLY A 552 -37.55 13.97 10.17
N THR A 553 -38.29 12.89 10.51
CA THR A 553 -37.87 11.92 11.54
C THR A 553 -36.56 11.19 11.22
N SER A 554 -36.13 11.21 9.97
CA SER A 554 -34.96 10.48 9.49
C SER A 554 -34.23 11.28 8.41
N GLY A 555 -33.95 12.56 8.70
CA GLY A 555 -33.22 13.47 7.83
C GLY A 555 -34.10 14.32 6.90
N LEU A 556 -33.46 15.22 6.15
CA LEU A 556 -34.10 16.01 5.09
C LEU A 556 -34.16 15.15 3.82
N ARG A 557 -35.35 14.99 3.24
CA ARG A 557 -35.56 14.23 1.99
C ARG A 557 -36.30 15.08 0.97
N LYS A 558 -35.78 15.13 -0.25
CA LYS A 558 -36.33 15.88 -1.38
C LYS A 558 -35.96 15.17 -2.69
N LYS A 559 -36.57 15.59 -3.79
CA LYS A 559 -36.11 15.20 -5.13
C LYS A 559 -34.67 15.71 -5.35
N VAL A 560 -33.85 14.94 -6.07
CA VAL A 560 -32.47 15.31 -6.43
C VAL A 560 -32.43 16.72 -7.04
N LYS A 561 -33.38 17.07 -7.91
CA LYS A 561 -33.50 18.39 -8.54
C LYS A 561 -33.55 19.56 -7.54
N VAL A 562 -34.00 19.32 -6.31
CA VAL A 562 -34.01 20.33 -5.24
C VAL A 562 -32.61 20.49 -4.64
N PHE A 563 -31.93 19.39 -4.33
CA PHE A 563 -30.56 19.43 -3.80
C PHE A 563 -29.53 19.99 -4.77
N THR A 564 -29.77 19.88 -6.09
CA THR A 564 -28.91 20.45 -7.12
C THR A 564 -29.15 21.94 -7.36
N GLN A 565 -30.12 22.57 -6.68
CA GLN A 565 -30.28 24.02 -6.71
C GLN A 565 -29.06 24.67 -6.06
N VAL A 566 -28.61 25.80 -6.62
CA VAL A 566 -27.47 26.55 -6.10
C VAL A 566 -27.68 26.86 -4.62
N ASN A 567 -26.68 26.52 -3.80
CA ASN A 567 -26.63 26.70 -2.35
C ASN A 567 -27.61 25.87 -1.51
N TYR A 568 -28.46 25.01 -2.10
CA TYR A 568 -29.43 24.25 -1.29
C TYR A 568 -28.74 23.26 -0.34
N THR A 569 -27.87 22.42 -0.90
CA THR A 569 -27.10 21.44 -0.12
C THR A 569 -26.13 22.14 0.84
N GLU A 570 -25.43 23.17 0.37
CA GLU A 570 -24.47 23.96 1.14
C GLU A 570 -25.12 24.59 2.37
N ASN A 571 -26.27 25.24 2.21
CA ASN A 571 -27.01 25.84 3.31
C ASN A 571 -27.37 24.81 4.38
N PHE A 572 -27.87 23.65 3.96
CA PHE A 572 -28.30 22.62 4.89
C PHE A 572 -27.11 22.05 5.66
N ILE A 573 -26.00 21.72 4.98
CA ILE A 573 -24.77 21.23 5.62
C ILE A 573 -24.20 22.27 6.59
N GLN A 574 -24.14 23.55 6.19
CA GLN A 574 -23.68 24.62 7.07
C GLN A 574 -24.52 24.71 8.36
N CYS A 575 -25.85 24.56 8.26
CA CYS A 575 -26.75 24.59 9.41
C CYS A 575 -26.61 23.34 10.29
N VAL A 576 -26.40 22.16 9.69
CA VAL A 576 -26.10 20.92 10.43
C VAL A 576 -24.83 21.08 11.27
N LEU A 577 -23.75 21.64 10.69
CA LEU A 577 -22.52 21.89 11.43
C LEU A 577 -22.71 22.95 12.52
N ALA A 578 -23.37 24.07 12.20
CA ALA A 578 -23.61 25.17 13.13
C ALA A 578 -24.45 24.76 14.35
N ALA A 579 -25.38 23.81 14.19
CA ALA A 579 -26.20 23.30 15.29
C ALA A 579 -25.39 22.63 16.41
N ASN A 580 -24.15 22.21 16.14
CA ASN A 580 -23.23 21.61 17.12
C ASN A 580 -22.41 22.63 17.92
N GLY A 581 -22.51 23.93 17.59
CA GLY A 581 -21.90 25.02 18.35
C GLY A 581 -20.38 24.86 18.56
N SER A 582 -19.92 25.08 19.79
CA SER A 582 -18.49 25.02 20.13
C SER A 582 -17.87 23.63 20.02
N SER A 583 -18.68 22.57 20.10
CA SER A 583 -18.20 21.18 20.01
C SER A 583 -17.70 20.80 18.62
N LEU A 584 -18.04 21.58 17.59
CA LEU A 584 -17.64 21.33 16.20
C LEU A 584 -16.13 21.50 15.99
N LYS A 585 -15.51 22.51 16.62
CA LYS A 585 -14.11 22.83 16.37
C LYS A 585 -13.22 21.74 16.96
N GLY A 586 -12.34 21.15 16.15
CA GLY A 586 -11.48 20.05 16.58
C GLY A 586 -12.20 18.70 16.64
N SER A 587 -13.42 18.58 16.11
CA SER A 587 -14.19 17.34 16.11
C SER A 587 -13.85 16.40 14.97
N THR A 588 -14.20 15.13 15.16
CA THR A 588 -14.24 14.11 14.10
C THR A 588 -15.69 13.87 13.68
N LEU A 589 -15.96 13.77 12.37
CA LEU A 589 -17.25 13.34 11.82
C LEU A 589 -17.10 12.15 10.87
N ILE A 590 -18.14 11.32 10.79
CA ILE A 590 -18.24 10.22 9.82
C ILE A 590 -19.11 10.65 8.64
N VAL A 591 -18.72 10.35 7.41
CA VAL A 591 -19.49 10.68 6.20
C VAL A 591 -19.58 9.47 5.28
N GLY A 592 -20.79 9.16 4.83
CA GLY A 592 -21.01 8.12 3.82
C GLY A 592 -22.47 8.05 3.42
N GLY A 593 -22.80 7.17 2.50
CA GLY A 593 -24.15 7.02 2.01
C GLY A 593 -24.39 5.72 1.26
N ASP A 594 -25.58 5.62 0.70
CA ASP A 594 -26.04 4.39 0.02
C ASP A 594 -25.61 4.26 -1.44
N GLY A 595 -24.84 5.23 -1.94
CA GLY A 595 -24.35 5.24 -3.32
C GLY A 595 -25.36 5.73 -4.35
N ARG A 596 -26.56 6.19 -3.95
CA ARG A 596 -27.51 6.81 -4.87
C ARG A 596 -26.92 8.01 -5.61
N TYR A 597 -27.54 8.37 -6.72
CA TYR A 597 -27.19 9.54 -7.52
C TYR A 597 -27.06 10.80 -6.64
N TYR A 598 -26.08 11.66 -6.95
CA TYR A 598 -25.70 12.86 -6.19
C TYR A 598 -24.88 12.62 -4.89
N CYS A 599 -24.70 11.37 -4.44
CA CYS A 599 -23.90 11.09 -3.23
C CYS A 599 -22.47 11.62 -3.33
N LYS A 600 -21.76 11.38 -4.44
CA LYS A 600 -20.34 11.77 -4.57
C LYS A 600 -20.17 13.29 -4.58
N GLU A 601 -21.08 13.98 -5.26
CA GLU A 601 -21.15 15.43 -5.34
C GLU A 601 -21.44 16.05 -3.97
N ALA A 602 -22.40 15.51 -3.23
CA ALA A 602 -22.72 15.95 -1.87
C ALA A 602 -21.56 15.70 -0.89
N ILE A 603 -20.83 14.58 -1.00
CA ILE A 603 -19.63 14.32 -0.17
C ILE A 603 -18.56 15.38 -0.44
N ALA A 604 -18.29 15.71 -1.70
CA ALA A 604 -17.32 16.76 -2.02
C ALA A 604 -17.70 18.11 -1.39
N ILE A 605 -18.99 18.47 -1.41
CA ILE A 605 -19.51 19.67 -0.73
C ILE A 605 -19.29 19.57 0.79
N ILE A 606 -19.65 18.44 1.40
CA ILE A 606 -19.50 18.21 2.85
C ILE A 606 -18.05 18.36 3.28
N ILE A 607 -17.09 17.75 2.57
CA ILE A 607 -15.67 17.83 2.90
C ILE A 607 -15.21 19.30 2.91
N ARG A 608 -15.55 20.06 1.87
CA ARG A 608 -15.13 21.47 1.74
C ARG A 608 -15.75 22.38 2.81
N ILE A 609 -17.00 22.14 3.18
CA ILE A 609 -17.70 22.91 4.23
C ILE A 609 -17.19 22.51 5.62
N CYS A 610 -16.91 21.23 5.87
CA CYS A 610 -16.33 20.76 7.14
C CYS A 610 -14.95 21.38 7.37
N ALA A 611 -14.09 21.37 6.35
CA ALA A 611 -12.77 22.01 6.39
C ALA A 611 -12.87 23.50 6.77
N ALA A 612 -13.82 24.21 6.16
CA ALA A 612 -14.04 25.64 6.40
C ALA A 612 -14.65 25.99 7.76
N ASN A 613 -15.27 25.01 8.44
CA ASN A 613 -15.97 25.19 9.70
C ASN A 613 -15.23 24.60 10.91
N GLY A 614 -13.97 24.21 10.73
CA GLY A 614 -13.07 23.87 11.83
C GLY A 614 -13.20 22.43 12.35
N VAL A 615 -13.89 21.54 11.62
CA VAL A 615 -13.78 20.08 11.83
C VAL A 615 -12.31 19.69 11.64
N CYS A 616 -11.73 18.85 12.51
CA CYS A 616 -10.34 18.44 12.34
C CYS A 616 -10.20 17.19 11.49
N LYS A 617 -11.18 16.28 11.54
CA LYS A 617 -11.09 14.99 10.87
C LYS A 617 -12.42 14.52 10.29
N LEU A 618 -12.39 14.01 9.07
CA LEU A 618 -13.48 13.23 8.47
C LEU A 618 -13.03 11.79 8.23
N LEU A 619 -13.88 10.84 8.60
CA LEU A 619 -13.78 9.47 8.12
C LEU A 619 -14.83 9.27 7.03
N VAL A 620 -14.40 8.93 5.82
CA VAL A 620 -15.26 8.78 4.65
C VAL A 620 -15.15 7.36 4.13
N GLY A 621 -16.27 6.68 3.90
CA GLY A 621 -16.23 5.35 3.28
C GLY A 621 -15.70 5.40 1.86
N GLN A 622 -14.96 4.38 1.43
CA GLN A 622 -14.46 4.26 0.07
C GLN A 622 -15.60 4.40 -0.94
N ASN A 623 -15.38 5.21 -1.99
CA ASN A 623 -16.37 5.61 -2.99
C ASN A 623 -17.59 6.38 -2.42
N GLY A 624 -17.52 6.81 -1.16
CA GLY A 624 -18.63 7.41 -0.43
C GLY A 624 -19.64 6.39 0.14
N ILE A 625 -19.31 5.10 0.13
CA ILE A 625 -20.21 4.02 0.52
C ILE A 625 -20.03 3.72 2.01
N LEU A 626 -21.09 3.94 2.81
CA LEU A 626 -21.23 3.40 4.16
C LEU A 626 -22.71 3.15 4.43
N SER A 627 -23.03 1.95 4.91
CA SER A 627 -24.39 1.66 5.40
C SER A 627 -24.71 2.50 6.64
N THR A 628 -25.99 2.80 6.87
CA THR A 628 -26.44 3.50 8.08
C THR A 628 -25.98 2.76 9.37
N PRO A 629 -26.07 1.42 9.45
CA PRO A 629 -25.49 0.65 10.56
C PRO A 629 -23.98 0.85 10.74
N ALA A 630 -23.21 0.84 9.63
CA ALA A 630 -21.77 1.04 9.67
C ALA A 630 -21.39 2.44 10.16
N VAL A 631 -22.11 3.48 9.73
CA VAL A 631 -21.91 4.84 10.24
C VAL A 631 -22.16 4.90 11.75
N SER A 632 -23.26 4.31 12.23
CA SER A 632 -23.57 4.25 13.66
C SER A 632 -22.46 3.56 14.46
N GLY A 633 -21.95 2.42 13.96
CA GLY A 633 -20.83 1.69 14.56
C GLY A 633 -19.54 2.51 14.60
N LEU A 634 -19.18 3.18 13.51
CA LEU A 634 -17.97 4.01 13.39
C LEU A 634 -18.02 5.23 14.32
N ILE A 635 -19.16 5.92 14.42
CA ILE A 635 -19.33 7.05 15.34
C ILE A 635 -18.99 6.60 16.76
N ARG A 636 -19.56 5.46 17.18
CA ARG A 636 -19.38 4.89 18.52
C ARG A 636 -17.95 4.41 18.75
N HIS A 637 -17.35 3.77 17.76
CA HIS A 637 -15.98 3.25 17.83
C HIS A 637 -14.95 4.38 17.99
N HIS A 638 -15.08 5.43 17.18
CA HIS A 638 -14.15 6.56 17.17
C HIS A 638 -14.52 7.67 18.15
N LYS A 639 -15.65 7.56 18.87
CA LYS A 639 -16.22 8.63 19.70
C LYS A 639 -16.33 9.96 18.92
N ALA A 640 -16.79 9.85 17.68
CA ALA A 640 -16.98 11.00 16.80
C ALA A 640 -18.11 11.89 17.33
N LEU A 641 -18.11 13.17 16.96
CA LEU A 641 -19.20 14.11 17.30
C LEU A 641 -20.53 13.70 16.66
N GLY A 642 -20.45 12.99 15.54
CA GLY A 642 -21.61 12.52 14.80
C GLY A 642 -21.24 12.05 13.40
N GLY A 643 -22.25 11.92 12.54
CA GLY A 643 -22.05 11.59 11.15
C GLY A 643 -23.15 12.11 10.24
N ILE A 644 -22.79 12.34 8.98
CA ILE A 644 -23.70 12.79 7.92
C ILE A 644 -23.92 11.60 6.98
N VAL A 645 -25.16 11.12 6.90
CA VAL A 645 -25.53 9.95 6.10
C VAL A 645 -26.33 10.38 4.88
N LEU A 646 -25.79 10.12 3.69
CA LEU A 646 -26.39 10.48 2.42
C LEU A 646 -27.28 9.35 1.91
N THR A 647 -28.57 9.44 2.25
CA THR A 647 -29.55 8.42 1.93
C THR A 647 -30.98 8.92 2.10
N ALA A 648 -31.88 8.43 1.24
CA ALA A 648 -33.32 8.50 1.47
C ALA A 648 -33.93 7.14 1.85
N SER A 649 -33.10 6.19 2.34
CA SER A 649 -33.48 4.83 2.75
C SER A 649 -34.23 4.12 1.61
N HIS A 650 -35.43 3.62 1.88
CA HIS A 650 -36.27 2.89 0.92
C HIS A 650 -36.71 3.66 -0.33
N ASN A 651 -36.61 4.99 -0.36
CA ASN A 651 -37.01 5.80 -1.52
C ASN A 651 -36.12 5.52 -2.76
N PRO A 652 -36.69 5.57 -3.98
CA PRO A 652 -35.96 5.29 -5.21
C PRO A 652 -34.83 6.31 -5.46
N GLY A 653 -33.77 5.87 -6.14
CA GLY A 653 -32.59 6.67 -6.49
C GLY A 653 -32.60 7.06 -7.97
N GLY A 654 -31.67 7.94 -8.37
CA GLY A 654 -31.53 8.44 -9.74
C GLY A 654 -31.86 9.92 -9.89
N PRO A 655 -31.54 10.54 -11.04
CA PRO A 655 -31.55 11.99 -11.23
C PRO A 655 -32.95 12.64 -11.10
N ASP A 656 -34.01 11.88 -11.37
CA ASP A 656 -35.41 12.35 -11.25
C ASP A 656 -36.09 11.92 -9.95
N ASN A 657 -35.39 11.17 -9.10
CA ASN A 657 -35.92 10.56 -7.88
C ASN A 657 -35.40 11.25 -6.61
N ASP A 658 -35.34 10.54 -5.49
CA ASP A 658 -35.16 11.11 -4.17
C ASP A 658 -33.70 11.05 -3.69
N PHE A 659 -33.30 12.09 -2.99
CA PHE A 659 -32.06 12.17 -2.22
C PHE A 659 -32.37 12.55 -0.77
N GLY A 660 -31.44 12.26 0.13
CA GLY A 660 -31.62 12.62 1.53
C GLY A 660 -30.31 12.81 2.27
N ILE A 661 -30.37 13.65 3.30
CA ILE A 661 -29.25 13.94 4.20
C ILE A 661 -29.75 13.73 5.64
N LYS A 662 -29.23 12.70 6.30
CA LYS A 662 -29.43 12.42 7.72
C LYS A 662 -28.24 12.95 8.52
N PHE A 663 -28.49 13.34 9.76
CA PHE A 663 -27.45 13.62 10.73
C PHE A 663 -27.64 12.71 11.95
N ASN A 664 -26.59 11.98 12.30
CA ASN A 664 -26.51 11.15 13.49
C ASN A 664 -25.60 11.84 14.52
N CYS A 665 -25.99 11.78 15.79
CA CYS A 665 -25.26 12.41 16.89
C CYS A 665 -24.18 11.48 17.46
N GLU A 666 -23.43 11.97 18.47
CA GLU A 666 -22.31 11.31 19.14
C GLU A 666 -22.58 9.91 19.70
N ASN A 667 -23.83 9.57 20.04
CA ASN A 667 -24.19 8.21 20.47
C ASN A 667 -24.26 7.20 19.29
N GLY A 668 -24.21 7.70 18.06
CA GLY A 668 -24.33 6.97 16.79
C GLY A 668 -25.74 6.93 16.21
N GLY A 669 -26.74 7.49 16.90
CA GLY A 669 -28.15 7.43 16.50
C GLY A 669 -28.66 8.69 15.80
N PRO A 670 -29.88 8.66 15.23
CA PRO A 670 -30.48 9.82 14.58
C PRO A 670 -30.57 11.03 15.51
N ALA A 671 -30.40 12.22 14.94
CA ALA A 671 -30.57 13.47 15.68
C ALA A 671 -31.96 13.55 16.37
N PRO A 672 -32.02 13.88 17.68
CA PRO A 672 -33.28 14.07 18.39
C PRO A 672 -34.00 15.34 17.93
N ASP A 673 -35.27 15.48 18.32
CA ASP A 673 -36.11 16.62 17.89
C ASP A 673 -35.55 17.98 18.30
N THR A 674 -34.83 18.04 19.42
CA THR A 674 -34.15 19.27 19.87
C THR A 674 -33.11 19.72 18.85
N VAL A 675 -32.31 18.79 18.32
CA VAL A 675 -31.26 19.06 17.33
C VAL A 675 -31.86 19.36 15.95
N THR A 676 -32.84 18.58 15.48
CA THR A 676 -33.45 18.81 14.17
C THR A 676 -34.24 20.11 14.10
N ASN A 677 -34.94 20.49 15.18
CA ASN A 677 -35.60 21.79 15.28
C ASN A 677 -34.59 22.94 15.32
N HIS A 678 -33.45 22.76 16.00
CA HIS A 678 -32.39 23.77 16.01
C HIS A 678 -31.76 23.94 14.61
N ILE A 679 -31.50 22.85 13.89
CA ILE A 679 -31.06 22.90 12.49
C ILE A 679 -32.08 23.70 11.65
N TYR A 680 -33.38 23.42 11.78
CA TYR A 680 -34.41 24.14 11.02
C TYR A 680 -34.50 25.62 11.40
N GLN A 681 -34.28 25.99 12.67
CA GLN A 681 -34.21 27.40 13.06
C GLN A 681 -33.04 28.11 12.38
N LEU A 682 -31.88 27.44 12.28
CA LEU A 682 -30.70 27.96 11.59
C LEU A 682 -30.92 28.10 10.08
N THR A 683 -31.59 27.14 9.43
CA THR A 683 -31.88 27.24 7.98
C THR A 683 -32.80 28.42 7.65
N ASN A 684 -33.69 28.81 8.57
CA ASN A 684 -34.55 29.99 8.42
C ASN A 684 -33.83 31.32 8.74
N ALA A 685 -32.59 31.27 9.22
CA ALA A 685 -31.82 32.44 9.63
C ALA A 685 -30.48 32.60 8.87
N ILE A 686 -30.10 31.63 8.04
CA ILE A 686 -28.83 31.60 7.32
C ILE A 686 -28.70 32.79 6.34
N LYS A 687 -27.50 33.37 6.29
CA LYS A 687 -27.14 34.50 5.39
C LYS A 687 -25.90 34.22 4.56
N ASP A 688 -25.04 33.33 5.04
CA ASP A 688 -23.81 32.92 4.40
C ASP A 688 -23.42 31.51 4.86
N TYR A 689 -22.54 30.87 4.09
CA TYR A 689 -21.85 29.64 4.47
C TYR A 689 -20.36 29.74 4.17
N LYS A 690 -19.55 28.93 4.85
CA LYS A 690 -18.10 28.87 4.66
C LYS A 690 -17.70 27.63 3.87
N ILE A 691 -16.75 27.79 2.95
CA ILE A 691 -16.28 26.70 2.10
C ILE A 691 -14.82 26.89 1.70
N VAL A 692 -14.10 25.77 1.53
CA VAL A 692 -12.78 25.73 0.88
C VAL A 692 -12.95 25.23 -0.56
N LYS A 693 -13.09 26.13 -1.54
CA LYS A 693 -13.53 25.75 -2.91
C LYS A 693 -12.56 24.80 -3.62
N ASP A 694 -11.27 25.04 -3.48
CA ASP A 694 -10.22 24.32 -4.20
C ASP A 694 -9.83 22.98 -3.55
N LEU A 695 -10.45 22.62 -2.42
CA LEU A 695 -10.18 21.35 -1.75
C LEU A 695 -10.79 20.19 -2.56
N GLN A 696 -9.94 19.23 -2.92
CA GLN A 696 -10.31 18.01 -3.63
C GLN A 696 -9.70 16.79 -2.93
N VAL A 697 -10.50 15.74 -2.79
CA VAL A 697 -10.10 14.45 -2.21
C VAL A 697 -10.52 13.33 -3.15
N ASP A 698 -9.60 12.41 -3.46
CA ASP A 698 -9.94 11.19 -4.18
C ASP A 698 -10.53 10.16 -3.21
N ILE A 699 -11.86 10.13 -3.12
CA ILE A 699 -12.58 9.19 -2.23
C ILE A 699 -12.56 7.73 -2.73
N THR A 700 -11.93 7.42 -3.87
CA THR A 700 -11.94 6.07 -4.45
C THR A 700 -10.88 5.15 -3.86
N LYS A 701 -9.87 5.69 -3.19
CA LYS A 701 -8.74 4.94 -2.63
C LYS A 701 -8.68 5.12 -1.12
N VAL A 702 -8.55 4.02 -0.40
CA VAL A 702 -8.29 4.03 1.05
C VAL A 702 -6.96 4.73 1.32
N GLY A 703 -6.94 5.62 2.31
CA GLY A 703 -5.77 6.44 2.62
C GLY A 703 -6.09 7.66 3.49
N ILE A 704 -5.05 8.32 3.96
CA ILE A 704 -5.14 9.54 4.77
C ILE A 704 -4.68 10.72 3.93
N HIS A 705 -5.49 11.77 3.89
CA HIS A 705 -5.21 13.03 3.21
C HIS A 705 -5.20 14.17 4.22
N THR A 706 -4.08 14.86 4.34
CA THR A 706 -3.92 15.99 5.27
C THR A 706 -3.85 17.30 4.49
N TYR A 707 -4.59 18.30 4.96
CA TYR A 707 -4.67 19.62 4.36
C TYR A 707 -4.43 20.69 5.42
N THR A 708 -3.73 21.75 5.03
CA THR A 708 -3.57 22.94 5.84
C THR A 708 -4.56 24.00 5.35
N ILE A 709 -5.58 24.25 6.16
CA ILE A 709 -6.59 25.29 5.94
C ILE A 709 -6.16 26.54 6.73
N ASP A 710 -6.53 27.75 6.29
CA ASP A 710 -6.39 29.05 7.01
C ASP A 710 -5.70 29.03 8.40
N ASN A 711 -4.72 29.91 8.65
CA ASN A 711 -4.01 30.03 9.94
C ASN A 711 -3.35 28.72 10.43
N GLN A 712 -2.92 27.85 9.51
CA GLN A 712 -2.25 26.58 9.81
C GLN A 712 -3.11 25.56 10.57
N GLN A 713 -4.44 25.57 10.38
CA GLN A 713 -5.29 24.51 10.92
C GLN A 713 -5.17 23.25 10.06
N GLU A 714 -4.76 22.15 10.69
CA GLU A 714 -4.76 20.83 10.06
C GLU A 714 -6.20 20.29 9.91
N PHE A 715 -6.52 19.81 8.71
CA PHE A 715 -7.75 19.10 8.38
C PHE A 715 -7.41 17.76 7.72
N VAL A 716 -7.88 16.68 8.32
CA VAL A 716 -7.60 15.31 7.88
C VAL A 716 -8.84 14.68 7.28
N VAL A 717 -8.69 14.06 6.11
CA VAL A 717 -9.72 13.21 5.50
C VAL A 717 -9.15 11.80 5.38
N GLU A 718 -9.70 10.87 6.15
CA GLU A 718 -9.34 9.45 6.10
C GLU A 718 -10.40 8.69 5.30
N ILE A 719 -10.01 8.18 4.14
CA ILE A 719 -10.84 7.27 3.35
C ILE A 719 -10.64 5.86 3.90
N ILE A 720 -11.71 5.26 4.39
CA ILE A 720 -11.70 3.94 5.05
C ILE A 720 -12.40 2.87 4.19
N ASP A 721 -12.04 1.61 4.41
CA ASP A 721 -12.82 0.49 3.87
C ASP A 721 -14.26 0.55 4.41
N SER A 722 -15.23 0.35 3.52
CA SER A 722 -16.65 0.49 3.86
C SER A 722 -17.16 -0.61 4.80
N VAL A 723 -16.50 -1.78 4.82
CA VAL A 723 -17.05 -3.04 5.34
C VAL A 723 -16.29 -3.56 6.55
N GLU A 724 -14.98 -3.34 6.63
CA GLU A 724 -14.06 -3.94 7.61
C GLU A 724 -14.51 -3.77 9.07
N ASN A 725 -14.76 -2.53 9.50
CA ASN A 725 -15.16 -2.24 10.89
C ASN A 725 -16.51 -2.91 11.24
N TYR A 726 -17.44 -2.89 10.30
CA TYR A 726 -18.77 -3.49 10.48
C TYR A 726 -18.68 -5.02 10.58
N VAL A 727 -17.90 -5.68 9.72
CA VAL A 727 -17.71 -7.14 9.77
C VAL A 727 -17.07 -7.56 11.08
N LYS A 728 -16.11 -6.78 11.59
CA LYS A 728 -15.51 -7.02 12.89
C LYS A 728 -16.56 -6.94 14.01
N CYS A 729 -17.43 -5.93 13.99
CA CYS A 729 -18.55 -5.81 14.92
C CYS A 729 -19.48 -7.04 14.85
N MET A 730 -19.86 -7.50 13.65
CA MET A 730 -20.71 -8.68 13.50
C MET A 730 -20.06 -9.96 14.05
N LYS A 731 -18.75 -10.14 13.85
CA LYS A 731 -17.98 -11.27 14.40
C LYS A 731 -17.85 -11.23 15.92
N GLU A 732 -17.94 -10.05 16.54
CA GLU A 732 -17.97 -9.91 18.01
C GLU A 732 -19.36 -10.25 18.59
N ILE A 733 -20.42 -10.11 17.78
CA ILE A 733 -21.80 -10.35 18.21
C ILE A 733 -22.23 -11.81 18.02
N PHE A 734 -21.90 -12.40 16.87
CA PHE A 734 -22.37 -13.71 16.43
C PHE A 734 -21.24 -14.75 16.37
N ASP A 735 -21.60 -16.03 16.49
CA ASP A 735 -20.67 -17.15 16.32
C ASP A 735 -20.52 -17.50 14.84
N PHE A 736 -19.59 -16.81 14.15
CA PHE A 736 -19.34 -17.01 12.73
C PHE A 736 -18.82 -18.42 12.40
N VAL A 737 -18.22 -19.13 13.37
CA VAL A 737 -17.78 -20.51 13.15
C VAL A 737 -18.99 -21.42 13.03
N LYS A 738 -19.91 -21.37 13.99
CA LYS A 738 -21.15 -22.16 13.94
C LYS A 738 -22.02 -21.80 12.74
N LEU A 739 -22.15 -20.51 12.44
CA LEU A 739 -22.92 -20.06 11.26
C LEU A 739 -22.31 -20.58 9.96
N ARG A 740 -20.99 -20.54 9.80
CA ARG A 740 -20.31 -21.09 8.62
C ARG A 740 -20.54 -22.60 8.49
N GLN A 741 -20.42 -23.35 9.58
CA GLN A 741 -20.66 -24.80 9.59
C GLN A 741 -22.12 -25.15 9.28
N PHE A 742 -23.06 -24.31 9.73
CA PHE A 742 -24.48 -24.46 9.43
C PHE A 742 -24.79 -24.18 7.96
N LEU A 743 -24.28 -23.07 7.41
CA LEU A 743 -24.50 -22.69 6.02
C LEU A 743 -23.84 -23.65 5.04
N SER A 744 -22.62 -24.11 5.32
CA SER A 744 -21.91 -25.08 4.48
C SER A 744 -22.53 -26.48 4.50
N GLY A 745 -23.39 -26.76 5.48
CA GLY A 745 -23.98 -28.09 5.67
C GLY A 745 -23.07 -29.06 6.43
N GLU A 746 -21.97 -28.60 7.02
CA GLU A 746 -21.09 -29.43 7.85
C GLU A 746 -21.85 -30.03 9.05
N THR A 747 -22.80 -29.29 9.64
CA THR A 747 -23.61 -29.76 10.77
C THR A 747 -24.84 -30.59 10.36
N THR A 748 -25.44 -30.28 9.21
CA THR A 748 -26.74 -30.87 8.78
C THR A 748 -26.60 -31.92 7.69
N GLY A 749 -25.41 -32.06 7.09
CA GLY A 749 -25.13 -32.92 5.94
C GLY A 749 -25.56 -32.34 4.58
N LYS A 750 -26.18 -31.15 4.56
CA LYS A 750 -26.61 -30.44 3.33
C LYS A 750 -26.47 -28.93 3.51
N PRO A 751 -25.88 -28.20 2.55
CA PRO A 751 -25.77 -26.75 2.64
C PRO A 751 -27.15 -26.09 2.80
N LEU A 752 -27.25 -25.10 3.69
CA LEU A 752 -28.44 -24.25 3.80
C LEU A 752 -28.50 -23.35 2.56
N ARG A 753 -29.60 -23.42 1.82
CA ARG A 753 -29.78 -22.60 0.62
C ARG A 753 -30.39 -21.26 1.02
N ILE A 754 -29.57 -20.21 0.99
CA ILE A 754 -30.01 -18.84 1.29
C ILE A 754 -30.12 -18.03 0.00
N LEU A 755 -31.04 -17.05 -0.04
CA LEU A 755 -31.11 -16.04 -1.09
C LEU A 755 -31.16 -14.64 -0.49
N ILE A 756 -30.08 -13.87 -0.65
CA ILE A 756 -29.93 -12.54 -0.05
C ILE A 756 -29.90 -11.47 -1.14
N ASP A 757 -30.90 -10.59 -1.15
CA ASP A 757 -31.06 -9.52 -2.13
C ASP A 757 -30.67 -8.17 -1.52
N SER A 758 -29.61 -7.54 -2.05
CA SER A 758 -29.20 -6.19 -1.63
C SER A 758 -29.90 -5.07 -2.39
N MET A 759 -30.81 -5.39 -3.33
CA MET A 759 -31.59 -4.45 -4.14
C MET A 759 -30.75 -3.35 -4.80
N ASN A 760 -29.48 -3.66 -5.16
CA ASN A 760 -28.46 -2.75 -5.69
C ASN A 760 -28.15 -1.55 -4.76
N GLY A 761 -28.48 -1.67 -3.47
CA GLY A 761 -28.20 -0.69 -2.43
C GLY A 761 -26.85 -0.90 -1.74
N VAL A 762 -26.68 -0.22 -0.62
CA VAL A 762 -25.40 -0.13 0.09
C VAL A 762 -24.93 -1.46 0.67
N THR A 763 -25.84 -2.38 0.98
CA THR A 763 -25.51 -3.65 1.65
C THR A 763 -24.74 -4.62 0.77
N GLY A 764 -24.67 -4.38 -0.54
CA GLY A 764 -24.06 -5.28 -1.51
C GLY A 764 -22.64 -5.76 -1.12
N PRO A 765 -21.67 -4.86 -0.89
CA PRO A 765 -20.33 -5.22 -0.44
C PRO A 765 -20.32 -5.96 0.90
N TYR A 766 -21.17 -5.55 1.85
CA TYR A 766 -21.30 -6.20 3.16
C TYR A 766 -21.81 -7.64 3.04
N VAL A 767 -22.82 -7.86 2.17
CA VAL A 767 -23.41 -9.17 1.93
C VAL A 767 -22.38 -10.11 1.31
N ARG A 768 -21.62 -9.65 0.32
CA ARG A 768 -20.56 -10.46 -0.28
C ARG A 768 -19.50 -10.85 0.75
N GLU A 769 -19.03 -9.89 1.53
CA GLU A 769 -17.99 -10.17 2.53
C GLU A 769 -18.49 -11.10 3.66
N ILE A 770 -19.68 -10.85 4.20
CA ILE A 770 -20.21 -11.65 5.31
C ILE A 770 -20.66 -13.02 4.82
N PHE A 771 -21.57 -13.09 3.85
CA PHE A 771 -22.20 -14.36 3.51
C PHE A 771 -21.31 -15.23 2.63
N LEU A 772 -20.63 -14.67 1.62
CA LEU A 772 -19.76 -15.47 0.76
C LEU A 772 -18.39 -15.72 1.42
N ASN A 773 -17.66 -14.65 1.75
CA ASN A 773 -16.26 -14.80 2.18
C ASN A 773 -16.15 -15.34 3.61
N CYS A 774 -16.94 -14.79 4.55
CA CYS A 774 -16.85 -15.21 5.95
C CYS A 774 -17.66 -16.48 6.25
N LEU A 775 -18.87 -16.62 5.70
CA LEU A 775 -19.79 -17.71 6.04
C LEU A 775 -19.89 -18.82 4.97
N SER A 776 -19.19 -18.68 3.84
CA SER A 776 -19.15 -19.70 2.78
C SER A 776 -20.53 -20.06 2.20
N ALA A 777 -21.44 -19.08 2.12
CA ALA A 777 -22.67 -19.21 1.33
C ALA A 777 -22.34 -19.38 -0.17
N LEU A 778 -23.30 -19.94 -0.91
CA LEU A 778 -23.14 -20.16 -2.34
C LEU A 778 -23.35 -18.86 -3.13
N GLU A 779 -22.56 -18.65 -4.19
CA GLU A 779 -22.58 -17.41 -4.99
C GLU A 779 -23.95 -17.12 -5.62
N ASP A 780 -24.70 -18.16 -5.99
CA ASP A 780 -26.06 -18.05 -6.53
C ASP A 780 -27.08 -17.59 -5.48
N GLY A 781 -26.70 -17.63 -4.19
CA GLY A 781 -27.50 -17.18 -3.06
C GLY A 781 -27.35 -15.71 -2.69
N VAL A 782 -26.58 -14.91 -3.43
CA VAL A 782 -26.50 -13.45 -3.21
C VAL A 782 -26.73 -12.68 -4.51
N VAL A 783 -27.67 -11.73 -4.51
CA VAL A 783 -28.10 -11.02 -5.73
C VAL A 783 -28.14 -9.51 -5.51
N HIS A 784 -28.01 -8.77 -6.61
CA HIS A 784 -28.02 -7.30 -6.64
C HIS A 784 -27.01 -6.66 -5.67
N THR A 785 -25.82 -7.25 -5.55
CA THR A 785 -24.79 -6.87 -4.57
C THR A 785 -23.84 -5.75 -5.03
N ARG A 786 -24.14 -5.09 -6.16
CA ARG A 786 -23.38 -3.94 -6.64
C ARG A 786 -24.20 -2.67 -6.37
N PRO A 787 -23.72 -1.72 -5.55
CA PRO A 787 -24.38 -0.43 -5.37
C PRO A 787 -24.50 0.31 -6.71
N LEU A 788 -25.71 0.74 -7.07
CA LEU A 788 -25.99 1.50 -8.29
C LEU A 788 -26.68 2.84 -7.95
N PRO A 789 -26.34 3.96 -8.62
CA PRO A 789 -26.91 5.28 -8.33
C PRO A 789 -28.44 5.38 -8.42
N ASP A 790 -29.06 4.53 -9.22
CA ASP A 790 -30.51 4.41 -9.42
C ASP A 790 -31.07 3.08 -8.90
N PHE A 791 -30.27 2.31 -8.15
CA PHE A 791 -30.59 0.96 -7.69
C PHE A 791 -30.97 -0.01 -8.82
N GLY A 792 -30.53 0.24 -10.06
CA GLY A 792 -30.92 -0.54 -11.23
C GLY A 792 -32.38 -0.31 -11.67
N GLY A 793 -32.96 0.83 -11.30
CA GLY A 793 -34.37 1.15 -11.52
C GLY A 793 -35.32 0.50 -10.52
N LEU A 794 -34.80 -0.22 -9.53
CA LEU A 794 -35.58 -0.83 -8.45
C LEU A 794 -35.98 0.23 -7.41
N HIS A 795 -37.05 -0.06 -6.68
CA HIS A 795 -37.39 0.64 -5.44
C HIS A 795 -36.76 -0.17 -4.29
N PRO A 796 -35.72 0.31 -3.60
CA PRO A 796 -34.97 -0.48 -2.63
C PRO A 796 -35.72 -0.55 -1.29
N ASP A 797 -36.91 -1.14 -1.28
CA ASP A 797 -37.77 -1.30 -0.11
C ASP A 797 -38.10 -2.79 0.07
N PRO A 798 -37.60 -3.44 1.14
CA PRO A 798 -37.71 -4.87 1.32
C PRO A 798 -39.11 -5.23 1.81
N ASN A 799 -40.05 -5.35 0.88
CA ASN A 799 -41.41 -5.81 1.15
C ASN A 799 -41.90 -6.72 0.01
N LEU A 800 -43.04 -7.39 0.22
CA LEU A 800 -43.60 -8.36 -0.74
C LEU A 800 -43.93 -7.76 -2.12
N THR A 801 -44.07 -6.44 -2.22
CA THR A 801 -44.41 -5.74 -3.46
C THR A 801 -43.16 -5.43 -4.30
N TYR A 802 -42.12 -4.85 -3.69
CA TYR A 802 -40.92 -4.42 -4.41
C TYR A 802 -39.83 -5.48 -4.48
N ALA A 803 -39.67 -6.33 -3.46
CA ALA A 803 -38.78 -7.49 -3.49
C ALA A 803 -39.45 -8.72 -4.15
N LYS A 804 -40.27 -8.48 -5.18
CA LYS A 804 -41.07 -9.50 -5.86
C LYS A 804 -40.22 -10.62 -6.46
N ASP A 805 -39.08 -10.27 -7.05
CA ASP A 805 -38.20 -11.25 -7.71
C ASP A 805 -37.60 -12.22 -6.68
N LEU A 806 -37.21 -11.72 -5.49
CA LEU A 806 -36.79 -12.55 -4.36
C LEU A 806 -37.93 -13.50 -3.96
N VAL A 807 -39.13 -12.95 -3.70
CA VAL A 807 -40.30 -13.74 -3.26
C VAL A 807 -40.65 -14.84 -4.27
N GLN A 808 -40.67 -14.52 -5.56
CA GLN A 808 -40.96 -15.48 -6.63
C GLN A 808 -39.89 -16.57 -6.71
N THR A 809 -38.61 -16.20 -6.54
CA THR A 809 -37.51 -17.16 -6.58
C THR A 809 -37.57 -18.13 -5.40
N VAL A 810 -37.79 -17.64 -4.19
CA VAL A 810 -37.93 -18.50 -3.00
C VAL A 810 -39.20 -19.38 -3.08
N ALA A 811 -40.29 -18.89 -3.69
CA ALA A 811 -41.52 -19.65 -3.88
C ALA A 811 -41.33 -20.91 -4.75
N ASN A 812 -40.32 -20.95 -5.63
CA ASN A 812 -40.00 -22.14 -6.42
C ASN A 812 -39.59 -23.33 -5.53
N GLY A 813 -39.08 -23.06 -4.31
CA GLY A 813 -38.71 -24.08 -3.33
C GLY A 813 -37.26 -24.55 -3.44
N GLU A 814 -36.37 -23.70 -3.96
CA GLU A 814 -34.92 -23.98 -4.06
C GLU A 814 -34.12 -23.41 -2.88
N TYR A 815 -34.73 -22.52 -2.09
CA TYR A 815 -34.11 -21.79 -0.99
C TYR A 815 -34.89 -22.01 0.31
N ASP A 816 -34.16 -22.23 1.40
CA ASP A 816 -34.68 -22.48 2.75
C ASP A 816 -35.07 -21.16 3.44
N ILE A 817 -34.34 -20.08 3.13
CA ILE A 817 -34.58 -18.73 3.63
C ILE A 817 -34.15 -17.71 2.57
N GLY A 818 -34.91 -16.64 2.44
CA GLY A 818 -34.56 -15.45 1.68
C GLY A 818 -34.62 -14.19 2.53
N ALA A 819 -33.80 -13.20 2.18
CA ALA A 819 -33.83 -11.89 2.81
C ALA A 819 -33.59 -10.77 1.80
N ALA A 820 -34.17 -9.59 2.04
CA ALA A 820 -33.91 -8.37 1.29
C ALA A 820 -33.56 -7.20 2.21
N PHE A 821 -32.76 -6.25 1.73
CA PHE A 821 -32.40 -5.03 2.45
C PHE A 821 -32.87 -3.77 1.72
N ASP A 822 -33.04 -2.67 2.45
CA ASP A 822 -33.33 -1.36 1.85
C ASP A 822 -32.06 -0.63 1.41
N GLY A 823 -32.25 0.57 0.83
CA GLY A 823 -31.16 1.35 0.22
C GLY A 823 -29.94 1.55 1.13
N ASP A 824 -30.14 1.90 2.40
CA ASP A 824 -29.07 2.14 3.38
C ASP A 824 -28.82 1.00 4.38
N GLY A 825 -29.51 -0.13 4.21
CA GLY A 825 -29.26 -1.37 4.94
C GLY A 825 -29.78 -1.41 6.38
N ASP A 826 -30.64 -0.46 6.76
CA ASP A 826 -31.23 -0.40 8.10
C ASP A 826 -32.52 -1.25 8.20
N ARG A 827 -33.08 -1.72 7.09
CA ARG A 827 -34.25 -2.61 7.07
C ARG A 827 -33.95 -4.00 6.54
N ASN A 828 -34.80 -4.95 6.93
CA ASN A 828 -34.76 -6.33 6.44
C ASN A 828 -36.17 -6.91 6.25
N MET A 829 -36.33 -7.70 5.20
CA MET A 829 -37.43 -8.67 5.05
C MET A 829 -36.88 -10.08 5.20
N ILE A 830 -37.65 -10.97 5.85
CA ILE A 830 -37.34 -12.40 5.95
C ILE A 830 -38.48 -13.20 5.33
N VAL A 831 -38.13 -14.14 4.46
CA VAL A 831 -39.05 -15.13 3.86
C VAL A 831 -38.47 -16.53 4.06
N GLY A 832 -39.26 -17.45 4.59
CA GLY A 832 -38.89 -18.87 4.68
C GLY A 832 -39.15 -19.63 3.38
N TYR A 833 -38.85 -20.93 3.41
CA TYR A 833 -39.13 -21.89 2.34
C TYR A 833 -40.53 -21.72 1.75
N LYS A 834 -40.66 -21.84 0.42
CA LYS A 834 -41.91 -21.62 -0.34
C LYS A 834 -42.51 -20.22 -0.12
N ALA A 835 -41.66 -19.22 0.09
CA ALA A 835 -42.01 -17.82 0.31
C ALA A 835 -42.92 -17.60 1.53
N PHE A 836 -42.68 -18.35 2.61
CA PHE A 836 -43.37 -18.15 3.87
C PHE A 836 -42.96 -16.80 4.50
N PHE A 837 -43.85 -15.81 4.43
CA PHE A 837 -43.55 -14.46 4.90
C PHE A 837 -43.51 -14.36 6.43
N VAL A 838 -42.41 -13.84 6.96
CA VAL A 838 -42.26 -13.47 8.38
C VAL A 838 -42.66 -12.00 8.52
N THR A 839 -43.75 -11.72 9.24
CA THR A 839 -44.10 -10.32 9.50
C THR A 839 -43.00 -9.65 10.34
N PRO A 840 -42.64 -8.38 10.13
CA PRO A 840 -41.59 -7.73 10.91
C PRO A 840 -41.88 -7.71 12.42
N SER A 841 -43.15 -7.63 12.79
CA SER A 841 -43.59 -7.70 14.19
C SER A 841 -43.36 -9.09 14.80
N ASP A 842 -43.67 -10.17 14.07
CA ASP A 842 -43.35 -11.54 14.50
C ASP A 842 -41.83 -11.77 14.53
N SER A 843 -41.08 -11.24 13.55
CA SER A 843 -39.62 -11.33 13.49
C SER A 843 -38.98 -10.82 14.77
N LEU A 844 -39.39 -9.63 15.21
CA LEU A 844 -38.95 -9.02 16.46
C LEU A 844 -39.27 -9.91 17.68
N ALA A 845 -40.48 -10.47 17.76
CA ALA A 845 -40.91 -11.31 18.88
C ALA A 845 -40.17 -12.66 18.92
N VAL A 846 -39.93 -13.30 17.77
CA VAL A 846 -39.14 -14.52 17.66
C VAL A 846 -37.71 -14.27 18.10
N ILE A 847 -37.07 -13.21 17.59
CA ILE A 847 -35.71 -12.85 17.99
C ILE A 847 -35.65 -12.62 19.50
N ALA A 848 -36.61 -11.88 20.07
CA ALA A 848 -36.69 -11.63 21.52
C ALA A 848 -36.75 -12.93 22.35
N HIS A 849 -37.50 -13.94 21.89
CA HIS A 849 -37.60 -15.22 22.56
C HIS A 849 -36.27 -16.00 22.56
N HIS A 850 -35.52 -15.91 21.46
CA HIS A 850 -34.32 -16.72 21.24
C HIS A 850 -32.99 -15.96 21.44
N LEU A 851 -32.99 -14.71 21.90
CA LEU A 851 -31.76 -13.91 22.11
C LEU A 851 -30.64 -14.64 22.85
N GLY A 852 -31.00 -15.55 23.76
CA GLY A 852 -30.04 -16.34 24.53
C GLY A 852 -29.11 -17.23 23.69
N CYS A 853 -29.40 -17.52 22.42
CA CYS A 853 -28.50 -18.28 21.55
C CYS A 853 -27.35 -17.43 20.95
N ILE A 854 -27.48 -16.10 20.97
CA ILE A 854 -26.51 -15.18 20.36
C ILE A 854 -25.45 -14.80 21.42
N PRO A 855 -24.14 -15.01 21.16
CA PRO A 855 -23.06 -14.78 22.13
C PRO A 855 -23.06 -13.41 22.80
N TYR A 856 -23.39 -12.36 22.05
CA TYR A 856 -23.51 -11.01 22.58
C TYR A 856 -24.44 -10.91 23.79
N PHE A 857 -25.65 -11.47 23.71
CA PHE A 857 -26.64 -11.37 24.78
C PHE A 857 -26.36 -12.34 25.93
N GLN A 858 -25.64 -13.43 25.67
CA GLN A 858 -25.10 -14.28 26.74
C GLN A 858 -24.09 -13.50 27.60
N LYS A 859 -23.24 -12.68 26.96
CA LYS A 859 -22.20 -11.88 27.64
C LYS A 859 -22.75 -10.62 28.29
N HIS A 860 -23.66 -9.91 27.62
CA HIS A 860 -24.13 -8.60 28.04
C HIS A 860 -25.48 -8.62 28.77
N GLY A 861 -26.16 -9.77 28.80
CA GLY A 861 -27.48 -9.92 29.39
C GLY A 861 -28.61 -9.37 28.51
N ILE A 862 -29.85 -9.61 28.93
CA ILE A 862 -31.08 -9.19 28.25
C ILE A 862 -31.82 -8.23 29.20
N GLN A 863 -31.68 -6.92 28.97
CA GLN A 863 -32.22 -5.88 29.87
C GLN A 863 -33.75 -5.74 29.70
N GLY A 864 -34.20 -5.49 28.48
CA GLY A 864 -35.59 -5.20 28.15
C GLY A 864 -35.77 -5.04 26.64
N PHE A 865 -37.02 -4.94 26.23
CA PHE A 865 -37.41 -4.85 24.82
C PHE A 865 -38.16 -3.56 24.53
N ALA A 866 -38.27 -3.19 23.25
CA ALA A 866 -39.11 -2.09 22.85
C ALA A 866 -39.64 -2.28 21.43
N ARG A 867 -40.81 -1.71 21.17
CA ARG A 867 -41.38 -1.61 19.82
C ARG A 867 -41.99 -0.25 19.60
N SER A 868 -42.09 0.16 18.35
CA SER A 868 -42.92 1.32 18.05
C SER A 868 -44.39 0.97 18.24
N MET A 869 -45.19 1.95 18.64
CA MET A 869 -46.60 1.81 18.95
C MET A 869 -47.41 1.09 17.85
N PRO A 870 -47.21 1.38 16.54
CA PRO A 870 -47.89 0.67 15.46
C PRO A 870 -47.51 -0.79 15.27
N THR A 871 -46.37 -1.23 15.81
CA THR A 871 -45.88 -2.60 15.70
C THR A 871 -46.77 -3.56 16.49
N ALA A 872 -47.05 -4.74 15.94
CA ALA A 872 -47.96 -5.72 16.57
C ALA A 872 -47.50 -6.08 17.98
N ALA A 873 -48.44 -6.41 18.87
CA ALA A 873 -48.15 -6.64 20.29
C ALA A 873 -47.54 -8.03 20.60
N ALA A 874 -46.96 -8.70 19.59
CA ALA A 874 -46.38 -10.04 19.72
C ALA A 874 -45.22 -10.06 20.72
N ILE A 875 -44.34 -9.06 20.68
CA ILE A 875 -43.19 -8.97 21.60
C ILE A 875 -43.62 -8.69 23.05
N ASP A 876 -44.77 -8.05 23.28
CA ASP A 876 -45.31 -7.81 24.63
C ASP A 876 -45.63 -9.14 25.31
N LEU A 877 -46.17 -10.11 24.56
CA LEU A 877 -46.46 -11.47 25.04
C LEU A 877 -45.17 -12.22 25.41
N VAL A 878 -44.11 -12.05 24.61
CA VAL A 878 -42.78 -12.61 24.89
C VAL A 878 -42.17 -11.97 26.13
N GLY A 879 -42.19 -10.64 26.24
CA GLY A 879 -41.68 -9.91 27.40
C GLY A 879 -42.40 -10.30 28.68
N GLN A 880 -43.73 -10.40 28.65
CA GLN A 880 -44.53 -10.87 29.78
C GLN A 880 -44.13 -12.29 30.21
N LYS A 881 -43.95 -13.21 29.25
CA LYS A 881 -43.56 -14.60 29.53
C LYS A 881 -42.15 -14.71 30.11
N LEU A 882 -41.21 -13.90 29.62
CA LEU A 882 -39.82 -13.89 30.04
C LEU A 882 -39.54 -13.00 31.27
N GLY A 883 -40.56 -12.29 31.78
CA GLY A 883 -40.39 -11.35 32.88
C GLY A 883 -39.50 -10.15 32.52
N ARG A 884 -39.60 -9.66 31.28
CA ARG A 884 -38.85 -8.51 30.76
C ARG A 884 -39.79 -7.36 30.46
N GLU A 885 -39.33 -6.14 30.75
CA GLU A 885 -40.06 -4.93 30.42
C GLU A 885 -40.09 -4.71 28.90
N VAL A 886 -41.22 -4.26 28.38
CA VAL A 886 -41.41 -3.92 26.96
C VAL A 886 -41.90 -2.49 26.86
N PHE A 887 -41.08 -1.62 26.26
CA PHE A 887 -41.43 -0.23 26.04
C PHE A 887 -42.18 -0.05 24.72
N GLU A 888 -43.34 0.60 24.79
CA GLU A 888 -44.07 1.07 23.61
C GLU A 888 -43.72 2.54 23.38
N VAL A 889 -43.06 2.83 22.25
CA VAL A 889 -42.57 4.18 21.93
C VAL A 889 -43.19 4.72 20.63
N PRO A 890 -43.15 6.02 20.33
CA PRO A 890 -43.59 6.52 19.03
C PRO A 890 -42.71 5.98 17.90
N THR A 891 -43.20 6.00 16.66
CA THR A 891 -42.38 5.63 15.50
C THR A 891 -41.20 6.57 15.33
N GLY A 892 -40.01 6.01 15.09
CA GLY A 892 -38.75 6.74 14.95
C GLY A 892 -37.69 6.22 15.91
N TRP A 893 -36.54 5.84 15.35
CA TRP A 893 -35.52 5.11 16.11
C TRP A 893 -34.86 5.89 17.26
N LYS A 894 -34.95 7.23 17.23
CA LYS A 894 -34.43 8.12 18.27
C LYS A 894 -34.94 7.78 19.69
N TYR A 895 -36.19 7.34 19.84
CA TYR A 895 -36.75 6.98 21.15
C TYR A 895 -36.12 5.70 21.71
N PHE A 896 -35.74 4.74 20.85
CA PHE A 896 -34.99 3.57 21.28
C PHE A 896 -33.58 3.96 21.71
N GLY A 897 -32.96 4.93 21.03
CA GLY A 897 -31.62 5.43 21.39
C GLY A 897 -31.51 5.85 22.85
N ASN A 898 -32.45 6.67 23.33
CA ASN A 898 -32.51 7.11 24.73
C ASN A 898 -32.60 5.91 25.70
N LEU A 899 -33.47 4.93 25.42
CA LEU A 899 -33.63 3.73 26.25
C LEU A 899 -32.37 2.84 26.24
N MET A 900 -31.68 2.73 25.10
CA MET A 900 -30.43 1.98 24.98
C MET A 900 -29.29 2.67 25.74
N ASP A 901 -29.19 3.99 25.67
CA ASP A 901 -28.17 4.77 26.38
C ASP A 901 -28.36 4.70 27.90
N ALA A 902 -29.61 4.63 28.38
CA ALA A 902 -29.93 4.42 29.78
C ALA A 902 -29.82 2.95 30.25
N GLY A 903 -29.52 2.01 29.34
CA GLY A 903 -29.38 0.59 29.67
C GLY A 903 -30.69 -0.14 29.94
N TYR A 904 -31.85 0.41 29.56
CA TYR A 904 -33.14 -0.27 29.71
C TYR A 904 -33.46 -1.25 28.58
N LEU A 905 -32.80 -1.09 27.43
CA LEU A 905 -33.17 -1.75 26.18
C LEU A 905 -31.98 -2.48 25.55
N CYS A 906 -32.19 -3.73 25.15
CA CYS A 906 -31.21 -4.49 24.37
C CYS A 906 -31.69 -4.88 22.98
N LEU A 907 -33.00 -4.99 22.74
CA LEU A 907 -33.57 -5.36 21.45
C LEU A 907 -34.82 -4.54 21.17
N CYS A 908 -34.91 -3.95 19.98
CA CYS A 908 -36.12 -3.29 19.53
C CYS A 908 -36.38 -3.45 18.04
N GLY A 909 -37.60 -3.10 17.63
CA GLY A 909 -37.99 -3.15 16.23
C GLY A 909 -39.23 -2.35 15.91
N GLU A 910 -39.49 -2.24 14.62
CA GLU A 910 -40.61 -1.53 14.04
C GLU A 910 -41.25 -2.39 12.94
N GLU A 911 -42.58 -2.34 12.82
CA GLU A 911 -43.33 -3.03 11.76
C GLU A 911 -42.86 -2.68 10.35
N SER A 912 -42.22 -1.52 10.18
CA SER A 912 -41.66 -1.05 8.93
C SER A 912 -40.32 -1.74 8.60
N PHE A 913 -40.25 -3.06 8.76
CA PHE A 913 -39.08 -3.90 8.45
C PHE A 913 -37.80 -3.54 9.22
N GLY A 914 -37.94 -2.92 10.41
CA GLY A 914 -36.82 -2.47 11.21
C GLY A 914 -36.56 -3.37 12.41
N THR A 915 -35.33 -3.81 12.61
CA THR A 915 -34.93 -4.56 13.81
C THR A 915 -33.49 -4.20 14.17
N GLY A 916 -33.18 -4.14 15.46
CA GLY A 916 -31.84 -3.79 15.92
C GLY A 916 -31.66 -3.98 17.42
N SER A 917 -30.43 -3.89 17.87
CA SER A 917 -30.04 -4.04 19.27
C SER A 917 -29.10 -2.92 19.70
N ASN A 918 -28.76 -2.88 21.00
CA ASN A 918 -27.91 -1.84 21.59
C ASN A 918 -26.42 -1.89 21.19
N HIS A 919 -26.03 -2.79 20.27
CA HIS A 919 -24.69 -2.81 19.67
C HIS A 919 -24.37 -1.49 18.94
N ILE A 920 -25.38 -0.91 18.28
CA ILE A 920 -25.35 0.42 17.65
C ILE A 920 -26.56 1.25 18.09
N ARG A 921 -26.84 2.37 17.41
CA ARG A 921 -28.01 3.24 17.65
C ARG A 921 -28.85 3.48 16.40
N GLU A 922 -28.80 2.54 15.47
CA GLU A 922 -29.67 2.45 14.29
C GLU A 922 -30.29 1.06 14.20
N LYS A 923 -31.29 0.91 13.32
CA LYS A 923 -31.71 -0.43 12.89
C LYS A 923 -30.57 -1.09 12.11
N ASP A 924 -30.58 -2.41 12.02
CA ASP A 924 -29.58 -3.14 11.26
C ASP A 924 -30.20 -4.37 10.59
N GLY A 925 -30.30 -4.31 9.26
CA GLY A 925 -30.89 -5.38 8.47
C GLY A 925 -30.04 -6.65 8.46
N ILE A 926 -28.72 -6.53 8.26
CA ILE A 926 -27.82 -7.68 8.19
C ILE A 926 -27.74 -8.36 9.55
N TRP A 927 -27.67 -7.58 10.63
CA TRP A 927 -27.73 -8.09 12.01
C TRP A 927 -28.98 -8.95 12.22
N ALA A 928 -30.15 -8.52 11.73
CA ALA A 928 -31.39 -9.28 11.88
C ALA A 928 -31.36 -10.61 11.12
N VAL A 929 -30.76 -10.65 9.93
CA VAL A 929 -30.56 -11.90 9.16
C VAL A 929 -29.62 -12.84 9.90
N LEU A 930 -28.49 -12.34 10.43
CA LEU A 930 -27.55 -13.15 11.22
C LEU A 930 -28.19 -13.67 12.52
N ALA A 931 -29.07 -12.89 13.15
CA ALA A 931 -29.86 -13.34 14.29
C ALA A 931 -30.78 -14.50 13.90
N TRP A 932 -31.53 -14.38 12.80
CA TRP A 932 -32.38 -15.47 12.30
C TRP A 932 -31.60 -16.74 11.98
N LEU A 933 -30.46 -16.62 11.30
CA LEU A 933 -29.59 -17.77 11.01
C LEU A 933 -29.06 -18.42 12.29
N SER A 934 -28.74 -17.63 13.32
CA SER A 934 -28.31 -18.15 14.63
C SER A 934 -29.43 -18.91 15.32
N ILE A 935 -30.68 -18.44 15.22
CA ILE A 935 -31.86 -19.11 15.78
C ILE A 935 -32.14 -20.42 15.05
N MET A 936 -32.08 -20.42 13.71
CA MET A 936 -32.21 -21.65 12.92
C MET A 936 -31.11 -22.66 13.25
N GLN A 937 -29.86 -22.19 13.40
CA GLN A 937 -28.73 -23.02 13.77
C GLN A 937 -28.92 -23.64 15.16
N ASP A 938 -29.36 -22.86 16.14
CA ASP A 938 -29.54 -23.30 17.54
C ASP A 938 -30.72 -24.27 17.71
N THR A 939 -31.84 -24.00 17.03
CA THR A 939 -33.07 -24.80 17.14
C THR A 939 -33.08 -26.01 16.20
N GLY A 940 -32.37 -25.95 15.08
CA GLY A 940 -32.45 -26.95 14.00
C GLY A 940 -33.78 -26.94 13.25
N LEU A 941 -34.60 -25.90 13.41
CA LEU A 941 -35.94 -25.79 12.81
C LEU A 941 -35.94 -24.86 11.59
N SER A 942 -36.93 -25.07 10.72
CA SER A 942 -37.21 -24.16 9.60
C SER A 942 -37.82 -22.85 10.11
N VAL A 943 -37.75 -21.78 9.30
CA VAL A 943 -38.38 -20.49 9.62
C VAL A 943 -39.88 -20.64 9.93
N GLU A 944 -40.59 -21.46 9.14
CA GLU A 944 -42.02 -21.72 9.33
C GLU A 944 -42.30 -22.49 10.63
N ASP A 945 -41.49 -23.50 10.95
CA ASP A 945 -41.67 -24.30 12.17
C ASP A 945 -41.38 -23.48 13.43
N ILE A 946 -40.36 -22.61 13.39
CA ILE A 946 -40.06 -21.65 14.46
C ILE A 946 -41.29 -20.76 14.71
N LEU A 947 -41.90 -20.21 13.65
CA LEU A 947 -43.09 -19.37 13.81
C LEU A 947 -44.32 -20.13 14.28
N LYS A 948 -44.55 -21.35 13.78
CA LYS A 948 -45.64 -22.21 14.27
C LYS A 948 -45.49 -22.53 15.76
N GLN A 949 -44.27 -22.83 16.20
CA GLN A 949 -43.97 -23.04 17.61
C GLN A 949 -44.16 -21.77 18.44
N HIS A 950 -43.73 -20.62 17.90
CA HIS A 950 -43.93 -19.32 18.52
C HIS A 950 -45.42 -19.03 18.72
N TRP A 951 -46.23 -19.13 17.66
CA TRP A 951 -47.67 -18.89 17.72
C TRP A 951 -48.41 -19.89 18.61
N SER A 952 -47.96 -21.15 18.66
CA SER A 952 -48.52 -22.14 19.59
C SER A 952 -48.26 -21.77 21.05
N THR A 953 -47.18 -21.04 21.34
CA THR A 953 -46.78 -20.65 22.71
C THR A 953 -47.48 -19.37 23.15
N TYR A 954 -47.55 -18.39 22.25
CA TYR A 954 -47.98 -17.02 22.57
C TYR A 954 -49.37 -16.66 22.04
N GLY A 955 -49.94 -17.46 21.14
CA GLY A 955 -50.99 -16.98 20.23
C GLY A 955 -50.37 -16.24 19.04
N ARG A 956 -51.21 -15.84 18.08
CA ARG A 956 -50.79 -15.13 16.88
C ARG A 956 -51.40 -13.74 16.83
N ASN A 957 -50.55 -12.74 16.68
CA ASN A 957 -50.94 -11.39 16.29
C ASN A 957 -50.97 -11.32 14.76
N TYR A 958 -52.12 -11.60 14.16
CA TYR A 958 -52.28 -11.34 12.73
C TYR A 958 -52.11 -9.84 12.50
N PHE A 959 -51.23 -9.47 11.58
CA PHE A 959 -50.88 -8.08 11.36
C PHE A 959 -50.92 -7.71 9.88
N THR A 960 -51.41 -6.51 9.57
CA THR A 960 -51.20 -5.87 8.26
C THR A 960 -51.16 -4.36 8.40
N ARG A 961 -50.45 -3.70 7.48
CA ARG A 961 -50.47 -2.25 7.31
C ARG A 961 -51.03 -1.89 5.94
N TYR A 962 -52.00 -0.99 5.93
CA TYR A 962 -52.59 -0.39 4.74
C TYR A 962 -52.12 1.06 4.63
N ASP A 963 -51.40 1.38 3.56
CA ASP A 963 -50.92 2.73 3.27
C ASP A 963 -51.78 3.35 2.16
N TYR A 964 -52.43 4.47 2.49
CA TYR A 964 -53.19 5.30 1.56
C TYR A 964 -52.36 6.53 1.22
N GLU A 965 -51.52 6.40 0.20
CA GLU A 965 -50.54 7.40 -0.20
C GLU A 965 -51.14 8.48 -1.11
N GLU A 966 -50.54 9.66 -1.11
CA GLU A 966 -50.93 10.80 -1.97
C GLU A 966 -52.40 11.20 -1.82
N CYS A 967 -52.91 11.15 -0.59
CA CYS A 967 -54.23 11.69 -0.27
C CYS A 967 -54.14 13.21 -0.11
N GLU A 968 -55.26 13.89 -0.37
CA GLU A 968 -55.38 15.34 -0.15
C GLU A 968 -55.25 15.64 1.35
N LEU A 969 -54.29 16.51 1.70
CA LEU A 969 -53.83 16.67 3.08
C LEU A 969 -54.93 17.22 4.00
N GLN A 970 -55.76 18.15 3.53
CA GLN A 970 -56.86 18.69 4.33
C GLN A 970 -57.88 17.61 4.67
N SER A 971 -58.26 16.78 3.69
CA SER A 971 -59.16 15.64 3.89
C SER A 971 -58.61 14.63 4.90
N CYS A 972 -57.30 14.37 4.87
CA CYS A 972 -56.65 13.54 5.89
C CYS A 972 -56.71 14.18 7.29
N ASN A 973 -56.45 15.48 7.40
CA ASN A 973 -56.54 16.20 8.66
C ASN A 973 -57.96 16.18 9.23
N ASP A 974 -58.98 16.38 8.38
CA ASP A 974 -60.39 16.34 8.75
C ASP A 974 -60.80 14.95 9.25
N MET A 975 -60.31 13.88 8.60
CA MET A 975 -60.50 12.50 9.05
C MET A 975 -59.89 12.26 10.44
N MET A 976 -58.66 12.72 10.66
CA MET A 976 -57.98 12.58 11.95
C MET A 976 -58.70 13.36 13.06
N ALA A 977 -59.21 14.55 12.76
CA ALA A 977 -60.01 15.35 13.69
C ALA A 977 -61.36 14.68 14.02
N TYR A 978 -62.01 14.07 13.03
CA TYR A 978 -63.22 13.26 13.23
C TYR A 978 -62.95 12.06 14.13
N LEU A 979 -61.86 11.33 13.87
CA LEU A 979 -61.41 10.19 14.69
C LEU A 979 -61.13 10.62 16.13
N GLU A 980 -60.37 11.69 16.33
CA GLU A 980 -60.03 12.24 17.66
C GLU A 980 -61.32 12.58 18.44
N LYS A 981 -62.30 13.23 17.79
CA LYS A 981 -63.61 13.49 18.41
C LYS A 981 -64.38 12.21 18.74
N THR A 982 -64.29 11.20 17.88
CA THR A 982 -65.04 9.94 18.01
C THR A 982 -64.52 9.11 19.18
N ILE A 983 -63.20 9.01 19.35
CA ILE A 983 -62.60 8.24 20.45
C ILE A 983 -62.72 8.93 21.82
N CYS A 984 -62.88 10.25 21.84
CA CYS A 984 -63.06 11.02 23.07
C CYS A 984 -64.51 11.00 23.59
N ASP A 985 -65.46 10.41 22.86
CA ASP A 985 -66.82 10.22 23.36
C ASP A 985 -66.83 9.20 24.51
N LEU A 986 -67.45 9.56 25.65
CA LEU A 986 -67.49 8.71 26.85
C LEU A 986 -68.16 7.34 26.61
N SER A 987 -69.03 7.24 25.60
CA SER A 987 -69.67 5.98 25.21
C SER A 987 -68.83 5.10 24.28
N PHE A 988 -67.68 5.60 23.80
CA PHE A 988 -66.83 4.86 22.88
C PHE A 988 -66.12 3.70 23.57
N VAL A 989 -65.58 3.92 24.78
CA VAL A 989 -65.03 2.83 25.61
C VAL A 989 -66.18 1.95 26.10
N GLY A 990 -66.04 0.64 25.92
CA GLY A 990 -67.09 -0.34 26.19
C GLY A 990 -68.04 -0.61 25.02
N ARG A 991 -67.99 0.19 23.94
CA ARG A 991 -68.74 -0.08 22.71
C ARG A 991 -68.27 -1.37 22.07
N GLU A 992 -69.21 -2.15 21.56
CA GLU A 992 -68.95 -3.39 20.83
C GLU A 992 -69.18 -3.17 19.33
N PHE A 993 -68.24 -3.64 18.51
CA PHE A 993 -68.33 -3.65 17.05
C PHE A 993 -68.31 -5.11 16.58
N THR A 994 -69.23 -5.46 15.68
CA THR A 994 -69.31 -6.82 15.13
C THR A 994 -69.17 -6.78 13.62
N ALA A 995 -68.23 -7.55 13.08
CA ALA A 995 -68.04 -7.72 11.66
C ALA A 995 -67.76 -9.19 11.35
N GLU A 996 -68.36 -9.72 10.27
CA GLU A 996 -68.11 -11.09 9.79
C GLU A 996 -68.21 -12.16 10.90
N GLY A 997 -69.12 -11.95 11.87
CA GLY A 997 -69.37 -12.88 12.99
C GLY A 997 -68.41 -12.76 14.18
N LYS A 998 -67.39 -11.89 14.14
CA LYS A 998 -66.48 -11.62 15.27
C LYS A 998 -66.83 -10.28 15.93
N SER A 999 -66.90 -10.27 17.25
CA SER A 999 -67.14 -9.07 18.07
C SER A 999 -65.87 -8.54 18.71
N TYR A 1000 -65.74 -7.21 18.74
CA TYR A 1000 -64.62 -6.48 19.32
C TYR A 1000 -65.15 -5.41 20.28
N LYS A 1001 -64.88 -5.57 21.57
CA LYS A 1001 -65.31 -4.62 22.60
C LYS A 1001 -64.17 -3.68 22.98
N VAL A 1002 -64.39 -2.37 22.81
CA VAL A 1002 -63.36 -1.35 23.01
C VAL A 1002 -62.98 -1.29 24.49
N LYS A 1003 -61.71 -1.58 24.79
CA LYS A 1003 -61.11 -1.48 26.13
C LYS A 1003 -60.56 -0.09 26.38
N MET A 1004 -59.93 0.51 25.37
CA MET A 1004 -59.28 1.82 25.47
C MET A 1004 -59.22 2.46 24.08
N ALA A 1005 -59.36 3.78 24.02
CA ALA A 1005 -59.03 4.54 22.82
C ALA A 1005 -58.40 5.87 23.19
N ASP A 1006 -57.30 6.22 22.54
CA ASP A 1006 -56.54 7.43 22.83
C ASP A 1006 -55.81 7.95 21.57
N ASN A 1007 -55.38 9.20 21.63
CA ASN A 1007 -54.37 9.72 20.72
C ASN A 1007 -53.01 9.58 21.41
N PHE A 1008 -52.19 8.64 20.95
CA PHE A 1008 -51.00 8.20 21.65
C PHE A 1008 -50.08 9.38 21.98
N SER A 1009 -49.67 9.42 23.24
CA SER A 1009 -48.64 10.33 23.73
C SER A 1009 -47.59 9.54 24.49
N TYR A 1010 -46.34 9.99 24.39
CA TYR A 1010 -45.20 9.35 25.02
C TYR A 1010 -44.41 10.40 25.79
N THR A 1011 -44.17 10.12 27.07
CA THR A 1011 -43.21 10.87 27.87
C THR A 1011 -41.96 10.03 27.99
N ASP A 1012 -40.87 10.49 27.39
CA ASP A 1012 -39.60 9.77 27.42
C ASP A 1012 -39.12 9.64 28.87
N PRO A 1013 -38.80 8.42 29.34
CA PRO A 1013 -38.42 8.21 30.73
C PRO A 1013 -37.05 8.81 31.07
N ILE A 1014 -36.23 9.16 30.08
CA ILE A 1014 -34.86 9.64 30.24
C ILE A 1014 -34.84 11.17 30.20
N ASP A 1015 -35.19 11.77 29.07
CA ASP A 1015 -35.08 13.22 28.87
C ASP A 1015 -36.36 14.00 29.22
N LYS A 1016 -37.44 13.30 29.56
CA LYS A 1016 -38.76 13.85 29.92
C LYS A 1016 -39.44 14.63 28.79
N SER A 1017 -38.95 14.54 27.56
CA SER A 1017 -39.62 15.10 26.41
C SER A 1017 -40.97 14.42 26.18
N VAL A 1018 -41.94 15.20 25.69
CA VAL A 1018 -43.31 14.72 25.48
C VAL A 1018 -43.65 14.78 23.99
N ALA A 1019 -43.84 13.61 23.38
CA ALA A 1019 -44.36 13.47 22.03
C ALA A 1019 -45.87 13.25 22.09
N ILE A 1020 -46.65 14.23 21.64
CA ILE A 1020 -48.12 14.15 21.60
C ILE A 1020 -48.62 13.83 20.19
N LYS A 1021 -49.87 13.38 20.08
CA LYS A 1021 -50.56 13.14 18.80
C LYS A 1021 -49.84 12.17 17.86
N GLN A 1022 -49.26 11.11 18.41
CA GLN A 1022 -48.42 10.17 17.67
C GLN A 1022 -49.19 9.11 16.88
N GLY A 1023 -50.52 9.06 17.06
CA GLY A 1023 -51.43 8.17 16.33
C GLY A 1023 -52.65 7.81 17.16
N ILE A 1024 -53.79 7.66 16.49
CA ILE A 1024 -55.04 7.23 17.13
C ILE A 1024 -54.98 5.71 17.34
N ARG A 1025 -55.29 5.25 18.55
CA ARG A 1025 -55.34 3.83 18.89
C ARG A 1025 -56.73 3.45 19.39
N VAL A 1026 -57.20 2.28 18.99
CA VAL A 1026 -58.37 1.62 19.55
C VAL A 1026 -57.95 0.22 19.96
N LEU A 1027 -57.93 -0.05 21.25
CA LEU A 1027 -57.53 -1.31 21.84
C LEU A 1027 -58.77 -2.08 22.31
N PHE A 1028 -58.82 -3.37 22.05
CA PHE A 1028 -59.96 -4.23 22.37
C PHE A 1028 -59.65 -5.17 23.56
N GLU A 1029 -60.70 -5.68 24.21
CA GLU A 1029 -60.56 -6.59 25.37
C GLU A 1029 -59.90 -7.92 25.03
N ASP A 1030 -60.04 -8.39 23.78
CA ASP A 1030 -59.44 -9.64 23.28
C ASP A 1030 -57.95 -9.52 22.98
N GLY A 1031 -57.36 -8.32 23.07
CA GLY A 1031 -55.97 -8.03 22.72
C GLY A 1031 -55.78 -7.50 21.30
N SER A 1032 -56.84 -7.45 20.48
CA SER A 1032 -56.79 -6.84 19.15
C SER A 1032 -56.64 -5.31 19.22
N ARG A 1033 -56.09 -4.70 18.17
CA ARG A 1033 -55.81 -3.26 18.09
C ARG A 1033 -56.00 -2.72 16.67
N ILE A 1034 -56.53 -1.50 16.59
CA ILE A 1034 -56.54 -0.67 15.37
C ILE A 1034 -55.72 0.58 15.66
N ILE A 1035 -54.82 0.93 14.75
CA ILE A 1035 -53.99 2.12 14.87
C ILE A 1035 -54.08 2.91 13.57
N ILE A 1036 -54.26 4.22 13.65
CA ILE A 1036 -54.35 5.11 12.49
C ILE A 1036 -53.38 6.26 12.66
N ARG A 1037 -52.50 6.45 11.68
CA ARG A 1037 -51.50 7.51 11.67
C ARG A 1037 -51.55 8.29 10.37
N LEU A 1038 -51.32 9.59 10.48
CA LEU A 1038 -51.03 10.45 9.35
C LEU A 1038 -49.51 10.64 9.27
N SER A 1039 -48.89 10.13 8.20
CA SER A 1039 -47.44 10.24 7.99
C SER A 1039 -47.07 11.57 7.36
N GLY A 1040 -45.94 12.15 7.81
CA GLY A 1040 -45.33 13.35 7.25
C GLY A 1040 -44.10 13.08 6.36
N THR A 1041 -43.83 11.82 5.99
CA THR A 1041 -42.60 11.42 5.27
C THR A 1041 -42.71 11.46 3.73
N GLY A 1042 -43.88 11.82 3.19
CA GLY A 1042 -44.10 11.89 1.74
C GLY A 1042 -43.53 13.18 1.12
N SER A 1043 -43.03 13.08 -0.11
CA SER A 1043 -42.64 14.25 -0.92
C SER A 1043 -43.85 15.01 -1.49
N THR A 1044 -45.02 14.37 -1.55
CA THR A 1044 -46.24 14.82 -2.23
C THR A 1044 -47.50 14.32 -1.48
N GLY A 1045 -48.37 15.23 -1.02
CA GLY A 1045 -49.63 14.88 -0.35
C GLY A 1045 -49.50 14.32 1.08
N GLY A 1046 -50.62 13.86 1.65
CA GLY A 1046 -50.67 13.17 2.95
C GLY A 1046 -50.78 11.66 2.79
N THR A 1047 -50.15 10.88 3.68
CA THR A 1047 -50.26 9.42 3.70
C THR A 1047 -50.95 8.95 4.98
N VAL A 1048 -52.12 8.33 4.86
CA VAL A 1048 -52.81 7.69 5.99
C VAL A 1048 -52.34 6.25 6.09
N ARG A 1049 -51.81 5.85 7.25
CA ARG A 1049 -51.41 4.48 7.56
C ARG A 1049 -52.40 3.87 8.55
N LEU A 1050 -53.06 2.80 8.13
CA LEU A 1050 -53.96 2.00 8.94
C LEU A 1050 -53.28 0.68 9.30
N TYR A 1051 -53.13 0.42 10.59
CA TYR A 1051 -52.53 -0.80 11.11
C TYR A 1051 -53.60 -1.64 11.81
N ILE A 1052 -53.61 -2.92 11.49
CA ILE A 1052 -54.56 -3.89 12.04
C ILE A 1052 -53.77 -4.99 12.72
N ASP A 1053 -54.01 -5.18 14.00
CA ASP A 1053 -53.41 -6.21 14.84
C ASP A 1053 -54.56 -7.04 15.46
N SER A 1054 -54.86 -8.20 14.89
CA SER A 1054 -55.93 -9.10 15.37
C SER A 1054 -55.29 -10.26 16.12
N TYR A 1055 -55.46 -10.28 17.44
CA TYR A 1055 -54.91 -11.34 18.28
C TYR A 1055 -55.82 -12.57 18.25
N GLU A 1056 -55.21 -13.74 18.07
CA GLU A 1056 -55.89 -15.03 18.01
C GLU A 1056 -55.12 -16.07 18.83
N LYS A 1057 -55.82 -16.72 19.75
CA LYS A 1057 -55.25 -17.79 20.58
C LYS A 1057 -55.47 -19.18 19.99
N ASP A 1058 -56.63 -19.40 19.37
CA ASP A 1058 -57.05 -20.73 18.94
C ASP A 1058 -56.75 -20.96 17.45
N ASN A 1059 -57.18 -20.06 16.56
CA ASN A 1059 -56.95 -20.19 15.12
C ASN A 1059 -55.66 -19.49 14.66
N ILE A 1060 -54.52 -20.07 15.03
CA ILE A 1060 -53.19 -19.50 14.75
C ILE A 1060 -52.64 -19.79 13.35
N LEU A 1061 -53.23 -20.74 12.61
CA LEU A 1061 -52.78 -21.14 11.26
C LEU A 1061 -53.70 -20.65 10.12
N GLY A 1062 -54.71 -19.84 10.45
CA GLY A 1062 -55.58 -19.21 9.47
C GLY A 1062 -54.83 -18.32 8.46
N GLN A 1063 -55.43 -18.10 7.29
CA GLN A 1063 -54.89 -17.14 6.32
C GLN A 1063 -55.09 -15.71 6.83
N ALA A 1064 -54.00 -14.94 6.91
CA ALA A 1064 -54.03 -13.58 7.46
C ALA A 1064 -55.07 -12.68 6.78
N SER A 1065 -55.20 -12.73 5.45
CA SER A 1065 -56.18 -11.95 4.67
C SER A 1065 -57.64 -12.22 5.07
N ILE A 1066 -57.94 -13.43 5.57
CA ILE A 1066 -59.26 -13.80 6.07
C ILE A 1066 -59.39 -13.37 7.53
N MET A 1067 -58.40 -13.67 8.36
CA MET A 1067 -58.43 -13.42 9.81
C MET A 1067 -58.44 -11.92 10.16
N LEU A 1068 -57.88 -11.07 9.29
CA LEU A 1068 -57.82 -9.62 9.48
C LEU A 1068 -59.06 -8.88 8.97
N LYS A 1069 -59.80 -9.47 8.02
CA LYS A 1069 -60.94 -8.82 7.35
C LYS A 1069 -62.02 -8.28 8.30
N PRO A 1070 -62.41 -8.99 9.39
CA PRO A 1070 -63.38 -8.45 10.34
C PRO A 1070 -62.89 -7.14 10.97
N LEU A 1071 -61.63 -7.09 11.43
CA LEU A 1071 -61.07 -5.92 12.10
C LEU A 1071 -60.78 -4.77 11.13
N ILE A 1072 -60.41 -5.07 9.88
CA ILE A 1072 -60.34 -4.08 8.80
C ILE A 1072 -61.69 -3.39 8.59
N ASN A 1073 -62.78 -4.15 8.52
CA ASN A 1073 -64.11 -3.58 8.33
C ASN A 1073 -64.51 -2.66 9.49
N VAL A 1074 -64.22 -3.08 10.73
CA VAL A 1074 -64.42 -2.25 11.93
C VAL A 1074 -63.57 -0.98 11.86
N ALA A 1075 -62.31 -1.06 11.42
CA ALA A 1075 -61.45 0.10 11.28
C ALA A 1075 -61.95 1.10 10.23
N LEU A 1076 -62.45 0.62 9.08
CA LEU A 1076 -63.04 1.46 8.04
C LEU A 1076 -64.37 2.09 8.49
N GLU A 1077 -65.17 1.38 9.29
CA GLU A 1077 -66.38 1.93 9.92
C GLU A 1077 -66.04 3.07 10.90
N ILE A 1078 -65.09 2.84 11.81
CA ILE A 1078 -64.67 3.81 12.83
C ILE A 1078 -64.05 5.05 12.19
N SER A 1079 -63.17 4.86 11.20
CA SER A 1079 -62.40 5.96 10.60
C SER A 1079 -63.16 6.75 9.54
N ARG A 1080 -64.13 6.11 8.88
CA ARG A 1080 -64.74 6.63 7.65
C ARG A 1080 -63.70 7.04 6.60
N LEU A 1081 -62.56 6.34 6.58
CA LEU A 1081 -61.43 6.66 5.72
C LEU A 1081 -61.82 6.79 4.24
N PRO A 1082 -62.64 5.88 3.66
CA PRO A 1082 -63.06 6.02 2.26
C PRO A 1082 -63.89 7.27 1.99
N GLN A 1083 -64.71 7.71 2.94
CA GLN A 1083 -65.57 8.89 2.81
C GLN A 1083 -64.77 10.19 2.85
N PHE A 1084 -63.71 10.26 3.66
CA PHE A 1084 -62.84 11.43 3.72
C PHE A 1084 -61.83 11.47 2.56
N THR A 1085 -61.16 10.36 2.28
CA THR A 1085 -60.04 10.34 1.32
C THR A 1085 -60.46 10.08 -0.13
N GLY A 1086 -61.68 9.59 -0.35
CA GLY A 1086 -62.14 9.11 -1.66
C GLY A 1086 -61.48 7.80 -2.10
N ARG A 1087 -60.65 7.16 -1.25
CA ARG A 1087 -59.96 5.92 -1.57
C ARG A 1087 -60.79 4.70 -1.17
N SER A 1088 -61.08 3.83 -2.14
CA SER A 1088 -61.78 2.56 -1.90
C SER A 1088 -60.85 1.38 -1.56
N ALA A 1089 -59.54 1.54 -1.78
CA ALA A 1089 -58.51 0.54 -1.51
C ALA A 1089 -57.19 1.24 -1.10
N PRO A 1090 -56.32 0.57 -0.31
CA PRO A 1090 -54.99 1.09 -0.01
C PRO A 1090 -54.10 1.10 -1.26
N THR A 1091 -53.12 2.01 -1.29
CA THR A 1091 -52.07 2.04 -2.32
C THR A 1091 -51.10 0.88 -2.12
N VAL A 1092 -50.71 0.61 -0.88
CA VAL A 1092 -49.78 -0.47 -0.51
C VAL A 1092 -50.36 -1.28 0.65
N ILE A 1093 -50.19 -2.59 0.59
CA ILE A 1093 -50.50 -3.53 1.68
C ILE A 1093 -49.20 -4.21 2.09
N THR A 1094 -48.91 -4.21 3.39
CA THR A 1094 -47.78 -4.92 4.01
C THR A 1094 -48.29 -5.96 4.99
#